data_AF-A0A7C5PR45-F1
#
_entry.id   AF-A0A7C5PR45-F1
#
_cell.length_a   1.000
_cell.length_b   1.000
_cell.length_c   1.000
_cell.angle_alpha   90.00
_cell.angle_beta   90.00
_cell.angle_gamma   90.00
#
_symmetry.space_group_name_H-M   'P 1'
#
loop_
_entity.id
_entity.type
_entity.pdbx_description
1 polymer ?
#
loop_
_entity_poly.entity_id
_entity_poly.type
_entity_poly.pdbx_seq_one_letter_code
_entity_poly.pdbx_strand_id
1 'polypeptide(L)'
;MSKVYRRKLKRIFIKSPIRIGRMTLFFLSGCITGLVYLSAPRIRRKRRPLSQIIRKILYYMSRAWTSPKFMQASYGVFPIPLSDECSIAWRKGIYDIKNREQWRVGRKDPVTQVSMIWRHVFYFIDVLKVIGELQDAYLLLRCLPEHDNPGVDLNACLRKADILHLVYRWKCQMAPYFSGNRWLDIDRYSSELDDLSFLMRAAEDHRVERLYQASLVMAPTSIACDGLADLYILRGDIKQANSYFERSLEIDKNSVVSSERAKFTRMLLENGSDHGKFMVCAKTSVREDNPGVDCIQDPVAIDHAYSYSLYVSGERSRVSISVRHPGTGIYRVRNFTECGGGKLVHNEAARCSLWNETNQLGDLHAKIYSPCILFESRDKILLERPSADSVISDEVFYISGPGWNYYHWLLEYMWGIISYNEHYKAELPLFISHRLLPWQLEFMSILGVDTRSVIQGDGSSRFRFEKAIVPMPLSTYLVPNPDVVRKIRAVLSKHKESPKPGKRIYLARNVVHGRKILNECAIRKVLDQFGFEFVDPSFMSPSEQIEFFSDAEVLVAPGGAALSNMVFCPKNVKVIMLSARRTWGETFTAIAAAIGQEAHVILGNGRMTPNPYYVWTVFDPVLSADELKKCLLAVM
;
A
#
# COMPACT_ATOMS: atom_id res chain seq x y z
N MET A 1 38.59 23.49 2.75
CA MET A 1 38.19 22.06 2.78
C MET A 1 39.28 21.19 2.17
N SER A 2 39.94 20.36 2.97
CA SER A 2 41.23 19.72 2.66
C SER A 2 41.16 18.56 1.65
N LYS A 3 42.31 18.24 1.02
CA LYS A 3 42.54 17.15 0.03
C LYS A 3 42.04 15.76 0.48
N VAL A 4 41.70 15.57 1.76
CA VAL A 4 41.06 14.37 2.31
C VAL A 4 39.63 14.17 1.77
N TYR A 5 38.89 15.26 1.52
CA TYR A 5 37.50 15.20 1.02
C TYR A 5 37.43 14.76 -0.46
N ARG A 6 38.40 15.16 -1.30
CA ARG A 6 38.50 14.71 -2.72
C ARG A 6 38.90 13.24 -2.86
N ARG A 7 39.66 12.67 -1.92
CA ARG A 7 40.03 11.23 -1.94
C ARG A 7 38.88 10.33 -1.42
N LYS A 8 38.03 10.80 -0.50
CA LYS A 8 36.79 10.09 -0.10
C LYS A 8 35.74 10.09 -1.21
N LEU A 9 35.53 11.21 -1.91
CA LEU A 9 34.58 11.28 -3.04
C LEU A 9 35.01 10.42 -4.24
N LYS A 10 36.31 10.31 -4.55
CA LYS A 10 36.80 9.38 -5.58
C LYS A 10 36.66 7.90 -5.19
N ARG A 11 36.61 7.53 -3.91
CA ARG A 11 36.30 6.14 -3.48
C ARG A 11 34.80 5.84 -3.43
N ILE A 12 33.95 6.85 -3.27
CA ILE A 12 32.48 6.70 -3.26
C ILE A 12 31.90 6.70 -4.68
N PHE A 13 32.57 7.29 -5.68
CA PHE A 13 32.10 7.35 -7.08
C PHE A 13 32.76 6.35 -8.06
N ILE A 14 33.65 5.44 -7.62
CA ILE A 14 34.36 4.46 -8.50
C ILE A 14 33.78 3.01 -8.41
N LYS A 15 32.59 2.82 -7.86
CA LYS A 15 31.79 1.60 -8.07
C LYS A 15 30.45 1.98 -8.73
N SER A 16 30.50 2.27 -10.03
CA SER A 16 29.43 2.99 -10.72
C SER A 16 28.18 2.13 -11.06
N PRO A 17 26.98 2.75 -11.03
CA PRO A 17 25.74 2.27 -11.67
C PRO A 17 25.84 2.16 -13.21
N ILE A 18 26.86 2.77 -13.82
CA ILE A 18 27.07 2.84 -15.27
C ILE A 18 27.44 1.46 -15.86
N ARG A 19 27.96 0.53 -15.06
CA ARG A 19 28.18 -0.87 -15.49
C ARG A 19 26.87 -1.65 -15.69
N ILE A 20 25.81 -1.31 -14.96
CA ILE A 20 24.51 -1.99 -15.01
C ILE A 20 23.83 -1.69 -16.35
N GLY A 21 23.74 -0.41 -16.74
CA GLY A 21 23.15 -0.02 -18.04
C GLY A 21 23.85 -0.64 -19.26
N ARG A 22 25.20 -0.74 -19.26
CA ARG A 22 25.95 -1.42 -20.33
C ARG A 22 25.73 -2.93 -20.35
N MET A 23 25.50 -3.57 -19.21
CA MET A 23 25.25 -5.02 -19.12
C MET A 23 23.81 -5.39 -19.54
N THR A 24 22.82 -4.54 -19.24
CA THR A 24 21.44 -4.72 -19.71
C THR A 24 21.36 -4.64 -21.25
N LEU A 25 22.12 -3.71 -21.87
CA LEU A 25 22.27 -3.60 -23.32
C LEU A 25 22.92 -4.84 -23.96
N PHE A 26 23.94 -5.43 -23.33
CA PHE A 26 24.60 -6.67 -23.78
C PHE A 26 23.73 -7.93 -23.59
N PHE A 27 22.91 -7.97 -22.53
CA PHE A 27 21.99 -9.06 -22.24
C PHE A 27 20.84 -9.10 -23.27
N LEU A 28 20.27 -7.94 -23.59
CA LEU A 28 19.24 -7.80 -24.62
C LEU A 28 19.76 -8.06 -26.02
N SER A 29 21.00 -7.66 -26.35
CA SER A 29 21.60 -8.07 -27.63
C SER A 29 21.69 -9.59 -27.71
N GLY A 30 22.09 -10.29 -26.64
CA GLY A 30 22.07 -11.75 -26.56
C GLY A 30 20.68 -12.38 -26.75
N CYS A 31 19.64 -11.85 -26.10
CA CYS A 31 18.25 -12.32 -26.26
C CYS A 31 17.74 -12.08 -27.68
N ILE A 32 17.96 -10.89 -28.24
CA ILE A 32 17.55 -10.52 -29.59
C ILE A 32 18.30 -11.37 -30.62
N THR A 33 19.61 -11.56 -30.47
CA THR A 33 20.41 -12.42 -31.37
C THR A 33 19.96 -13.88 -31.29
N GLY A 34 19.65 -14.41 -30.10
CA GLY A 34 19.12 -15.77 -29.93
C GLY A 34 17.72 -15.96 -30.54
N LEU A 35 16.83 -14.99 -30.35
CA LEU A 35 15.48 -14.98 -30.95
C LEU A 35 15.53 -14.82 -32.47
N VAL A 36 16.45 -14.00 -33.00
CA VAL A 36 16.71 -13.86 -34.44
C VAL A 36 17.30 -15.14 -35.02
N TYR A 37 18.17 -15.85 -34.28
CA TYR A 37 18.73 -17.14 -34.70
C TYR A 37 17.65 -18.24 -34.83
N LEU A 38 16.68 -18.27 -33.90
CA LEU A 38 15.51 -19.15 -33.99
C LEU A 38 14.57 -18.83 -35.16
N SER A 39 14.66 -17.62 -35.71
CA SER A 39 13.88 -17.18 -36.88
C SER A 39 14.60 -17.39 -38.22
N ALA A 40 15.83 -17.92 -38.22
CA ALA A 40 16.66 -18.07 -39.41
C ALA A 40 16.12 -19.15 -40.40
N PRO A 41 16.28 -18.96 -41.73
CA PRO A 41 15.62 -19.77 -42.76
C PRO A 41 15.93 -21.28 -42.73
N ARG A 42 17.09 -21.70 -42.19
CA ARG A 42 17.51 -23.11 -42.13
C ARG A 42 16.71 -23.98 -41.15
N ILE A 43 15.90 -23.39 -40.27
CA ILE A 43 15.07 -24.10 -39.26
C ILE A 43 13.59 -24.16 -39.68
N ARG A 44 13.26 -23.88 -40.95
CA ARG A 44 11.87 -23.61 -41.40
C ARG A 44 10.93 -24.81 -41.60
N ARG A 45 11.38 -26.07 -41.59
CA ARG A 45 10.48 -27.15 -42.04
C ARG A 45 9.38 -27.59 -41.06
N LYS A 46 9.34 -27.15 -39.80
CA LYS A 46 8.25 -27.53 -38.85
C LYS A 46 7.70 -26.46 -37.87
N ARG A 47 8.09 -25.18 -37.90
CA ARG A 47 7.67 -24.22 -36.84
C ARG A 47 7.28 -22.80 -37.33
N ARG A 48 6.14 -22.66 -38.02
CA ARG A 48 5.51 -21.34 -38.29
C ARG A 48 4.98 -20.58 -37.05
N PRO A 49 4.54 -21.22 -35.95
CA PRO A 49 4.03 -20.50 -34.76
C PRO A 49 5.11 -19.72 -33.99
N LEU A 50 6.35 -20.22 -34.01
CA LEU A 50 7.46 -19.69 -33.21
C LEU A 50 7.85 -18.25 -33.63
N SER A 51 7.73 -17.90 -34.92
CA SER A 51 8.10 -16.57 -35.43
C SER A 51 7.11 -15.47 -35.01
N GLN A 52 5.81 -15.78 -34.88
CA GLN A 52 4.81 -14.84 -34.36
C GLN A 52 4.97 -14.64 -32.85
N ILE A 53 5.28 -15.70 -32.12
CA ILE A 53 5.54 -15.66 -30.67
C ILE A 53 6.77 -14.78 -30.39
N ILE A 54 7.87 -14.99 -31.13
CA ILE A 54 9.07 -14.16 -31.02
C ILE A 54 8.77 -12.69 -31.29
N ARG A 55 7.95 -12.38 -32.30
CA ARG A 55 7.51 -10.99 -32.57
C ARG A 55 6.69 -10.40 -31.42
N LYS A 56 5.78 -11.17 -30.81
CA LYS A 56 5.02 -10.74 -29.64
C LYS A 56 5.93 -10.50 -28.42
N ILE A 57 6.88 -11.40 -28.17
CA ILE A 57 7.89 -11.25 -27.11
C ILE A 57 8.67 -9.95 -27.33
N LEU A 58 9.20 -9.72 -28.53
CA LEU A 58 9.94 -8.51 -28.86
C LEU A 58 9.09 -7.24 -28.75
N TYR A 59 7.81 -7.31 -29.08
CA TYR A 59 6.86 -6.20 -28.92
C TYR A 59 6.62 -5.83 -27.44
N TYR A 60 6.35 -6.81 -26.57
CA TYR A 60 6.17 -6.53 -25.15
C TYR A 60 7.48 -6.09 -24.49
N MET A 61 8.62 -6.65 -24.91
CA MET A 61 9.94 -6.21 -24.45
C MET A 61 10.24 -4.76 -24.86
N SER A 62 9.88 -4.34 -26.09
CA SER A 62 10.10 -2.97 -26.55
C SER A 62 9.15 -1.97 -25.88
N ARG A 63 7.89 -2.35 -25.63
CA ARG A 63 6.91 -1.55 -24.86
C ARG A 63 7.38 -1.33 -23.41
N ALA A 64 7.89 -2.37 -22.76
CA ALA A 64 8.43 -2.24 -21.41
C ALA A 64 9.71 -1.39 -21.35
N TRP A 65 10.55 -1.43 -22.39
CA TRP A 65 11.78 -0.64 -22.48
C TRP A 65 11.52 0.88 -22.51
N THR A 66 10.43 1.32 -23.13
CA THR A 66 10.04 2.73 -23.14
C THR A 66 9.38 3.19 -21.84
N SER A 67 9.20 2.29 -20.86
CA SER A 67 8.72 2.64 -19.52
C SER A 67 9.76 3.48 -18.76
N PRO A 68 9.40 4.66 -18.24
CA PRO A 68 10.31 5.52 -17.47
C PRO A 68 10.99 4.82 -16.28
N LYS A 69 10.31 3.86 -15.64
CA LYS A 69 10.87 3.06 -14.54
C LYS A 69 11.90 2.05 -15.01
N PHE A 70 11.69 1.41 -16.16
CA PHE A 70 12.69 0.51 -16.72
C PHE A 70 13.98 1.28 -17.04
N MET A 71 13.85 2.49 -17.61
CA MET A 71 15.00 3.38 -17.80
C MET A 71 15.64 3.78 -16.46
N GLN A 72 14.87 4.25 -15.47
CA GLN A 72 15.41 4.62 -14.14
C GLN A 72 16.06 3.45 -13.38
N ALA A 73 15.50 2.24 -13.46
CA ALA A 73 16.08 1.02 -12.90
C ALA A 73 17.37 0.60 -13.64
N SER A 74 17.41 0.76 -14.97
CA SER A 74 18.59 0.49 -15.81
C SER A 74 19.75 1.46 -15.56
N TYR A 75 19.43 2.69 -15.14
CA TYR A 75 20.42 3.71 -14.73
C TYR A 75 20.81 3.61 -13.23
N GLY A 76 20.29 2.61 -12.50
CA GLY A 76 20.64 2.34 -11.10
C GLY A 76 20.17 3.39 -10.10
N VAL A 77 19.04 4.05 -10.38
CA VAL A 77 18.46 5.11 -9.52
C VAL A 77 17.59 4.52 -8.39
N PHE A 78 17.37 3.21 -8.37
CA PHE A 78 16.66 2.50 -7.30
C PHE A 78 17.64 1.71 -6.39
N PRO A 79 17.69 1.97 -5.08
CA PRO A 79 18.21 1.01 -4.11
C PRO A 79 17.08 0.02 -3.81
N ILE A 80 16.77 -0.86 -4.76
CA ILE A 80 15.99 -2.06 -4.41
C ILE A 80 17.01 -2.99 -3.74
N PRO A 81 16.84 -3.37 -2.46
CA PRO A 81 17.54 -4.54 -1.95
C PRO A 81 16.95 -5.72 -2.73
N LEU A 82 17.59 -6.07 -3.85
CA LEU A 82 17.44 -7.40 -4.42
C LEU A 82 17.70 -8.34 -3.24
N SER A 83 16.74 -9.20 -2.90
CA SER A 83 16.97 -10.26 -1.91
C SER A 83 18.33 -10.91 -2.21
N ASP A 84 19.03 -11.39 -1.19
CA ASP A 84 20.33 -12.02 -1.39
C ASP A 84 20.26 -13.10 -2.48
N GLU A 85 19.12 -13.76 -2.65
CA GLU A 85 18.82 -14.69 -3.75
C GLU A 85 18.78 -14.04 -5.15
N CYS A 86 18.15 -12.88 -5.34
CA CYS A 86 18.19 -12.14 -6.60
C CYS A 86 19.59 -11.57 -6.89
N SER A 87 20.30 -11.11 -5.87
CA SER A 87 21.68 -10.64 -5.96
C SER A 87 22.65 -11.79 -6.28
N ILE A 88 22.44 -12.98 -5.71
CA ILE A 88 23.19 -14.22 -5.97
C ILE A 88 22.84 -14.74 -7.37
N ALA A 89 21.58 -14.79 -7.77
CA ALA A 89 21.17 -15.17 -9.13
C ALA A 89 21.73 -14.19 -10.18
N TRP A 90 21.74 -12.89 -9.87
CA TRP A 90 22.36 -11.86 -10.71
C TRP A 90 23.89 -12.04 -10.76
N ARG A 91 24.58 -12.25 -9.64
CA ARG A 91 26.02 -12.52 -9.60
C ARG A 91 26.40 -13.85 -10.28
N LYS A 92 25.57 -14.88 -10.17
CA LYS A 92 25.77 -16.22 -10.77
C LYS A 92 25.54 -16.18 -12.29
N GLY A 93 24.49 -15.49 -12.74
CA GLY A 93 24.29 -15.17 -14.16
C GLY A 93 25.41 -14.30 -14.73
N ILE A 94 25.93 -13.34 -13.97
CA ILE A 94 27.08 -12.50 -14.35
C ILE A 94 28.40 -13.30 -14.35
N TYR A 95 28.58 -14.26 -13.44
CA TYR A 95 29.74 -15.13 -13.36
C TYR A 95 29.81 -16.06 -14.58
N ASP A 96 28.67 -16.62 -14.99
CA ASP A 96 28.55 -17.44 -16.20
C ASP A 96 28.79 -16.63 -17.50
N ILE A 97 28.45 -15.33 -17.51
CA ILE A 97 28.72 -14.43 -18.65
C ILE A 97 30.20 -13.98 -18.69
N LYS A 98 30.85 -13.80 -17.54
CA LYS A 98 32.26 -13.35 -17.46
C LYS A 98 33.27 -14.43 -17.85
N ASN A 99 32.93 -15.71 -17.65
CA ASN A 99 33.73 -16.82 -18.15
C ASN A 99 33.52 -16.96 -19.67
N ARG A 100 34.19 -16.07 -20.43
CA ARG A 100 34.17 -15.95 -21.90
C ARG A 100 34.51 -17.25 -22.66
N GLU A 101 35.04 -18.27 -22.00
CA GLU A 101 35.40 -19.53 -22.63
C GLU A 101 34.18 -20.41 -23.00
N GLN A 102 33.02 -20.21 -22.36
CA GLN A 102 31.79 -20.92 -22.75
C GLN A 102 31.00 -20.28 -23.91
N TRP A 103 31.42 -19.10 -24.36
CA TRP A 103 30.80 -18.35 -25.47
C TRP A 103 31.48 -18.60 -26.82
N ARG A 104 32.59 -19.36 -26.85
CA ARG A 104 33.02 -19.96 -28.12
C ARG A 104 31.90 -20.87 -28.57
N VAL A 105 31.40 -20.60 -29.78
CA VAL A 105 30.44 -21.41 -30.53
C VAL A 105 31.10 -22.77 -30.85
N GLY A 106 31.41 -23.55 -29.83
CA GLY A 106 31.55 -24.99 -29.91
C GLY A 106 30.13 -25.54 -29.91
N ARG A 107 29.89 -26.58 -30.73
CA ARG A 107 28.61 -27.27 -30.92
C ARG A 107 27.94 -27.63 -29.58
N LYS A 108 27.21 -26.70 -28.97
CA LYS A 108 26.28 -27.00 -27.87
C LYS A 108 25.00 -27.51 -28.51
N ASP A 109 24.49 -28.63 -28.00
CA ASP A 109 23.23 -29.25 -28.41
C ASP A 109 22.10 -28.19 -28.45
N PRO A 110 21.31 -28.12 -29.54
CA PRO A 110 20.11 -27.27 -29.66
C PRO A 110 19.25 -27.18 -28.40
N VAL A 111 19.12 -28.27 -27.63
CA VAL A 111 18.34 -28.32 -26.38
C VAL A 111 18.89 -27.36 -25.31
N THR A 112 20.22 -27.23 -25.22
CA THR A 112 20.89 -26.36 -24.24
C THR A 112 20.73 -24.88 -24.60
N GLN A 113 20.73 -24.54 -25.89
CA GLN A 113 20.52 -23.17 -26.36
C GLN A 113 19.07 -22.70 -26.14
N VAL A 114 18.09 -23.57 -26.40
CA VAL A 114 16.67 -23.27 -26.15
C VAL A 114 16.41 -23.08 -24.65
N SER A 115 17.00 -23.91 -23.78
CA SER A 115 16.92 -23.76 -22.33
C SER A 115 17.47 -22.41 -21.83
N MET A 116 18.58 -21.95 -22.43
CA MET A 116 19.20 -20.66 -22.08
C MET A 116 18.29 -19.47 -22.42
N ILE A 117 17.64 -19.48 -23.59
CA ILE A 117 16.73 -18.40 -24.01
C ILE A 117 15.54 -18.28 -23.05
N TRP A 118 14.93 -19.40 -22.66
CA TRP A 118 13.80 -19.39 -21.73
C TRP A 118 14.16 -18.85 -20.35
N ARG A 119 15.35 -19.16 -19.83
CA ARG A 119 15.85 -18.55 -18.59
C ARG A 119 15.88 -17.03 -18.65
N HIS A 120 16.29 -16.45 -19.78
CA HIS A 120 16.35 -15.00 -19.96
C HIS A 120 14.95 -14.38 -20.08
N VAL A 121 14.02 -15.06 -20.78
CA VAL A 121 12.63 -14.63 -20.89
C VAL A 121 11.96 -14.61 -19.51
N PHE A 122 12.11 -15.68 -18.73
CA PHE A 122 11.59 -15.74 -17.36
C PHE A 122 12.21 -14.71 -16.43
N TYR A 123 13.52 -14.47 -16.55
CA TYR A 123 14.19 -13.40 -15.80
C TYR A 123 13.61 -12.01 -16.16
N PHE A 124 13.36 -11.75 -17.43
CA PHE A 124 12.73 -10.49 -17.85
C PHE A 124 11.31 -10.34 -17.29
N ILE A 125 10.52 -11.42 -17.30
CA ILE A 125 9.19 -11.47 -16.66
C ILE A 125 9.29 -11.13 -15.16
N ASP A 126 10.27 -11.70 -14.47
CA ASP A 126 10.49 -11.42 -13.03
C ASP A 126 10.88 -9.95 -12.80
N VAL A 127 11.68 -9.34 -13.68
CA VAL A 127 11.99 -7.90 -13.64
C VAL A 127 10.70 -7.08 -13.82
N LEU A 128 9.88 -7.38 -14.82
CA LEU A 128 8.61 -6.70 -15.05
C LEU A 128 7.70 -6.77 -13.82
N LYS A 129 7.62 -7.94 -13.19
CA LYS A 129 6.88 -8.15 -11.94
C LYS A 129 7.39 -7.21 -10.83
N VAL A 130 8.70 -7.16 -10.61
CA VAL A 130 9.34 -6.33 -9.56
C VAL A 130 9.14 -4.83 -9.79
N ILE A 131 9.15 -4.36 -11.04
CA ILE A 131 8.93 -2.94 -11.34
C ILE A 131 7.45 -2.54 -11.43
N GLY A 132 6.54 -3.52 -11.35
CA GLY A 132 5.10 -3.33 -11.32
C GLY A 132 4.38 -3.44 -12.67
N GLU A 133 5.08 -3.83 -13.73
CA GLU A 133 4.51 -4.05 -15.08
C GLU A 133 3.87 -5.47 -15.16
N LEU A 134 2.94 -5.76 -14.25
CA LEU A 134 2.35 -7.10 -14.07
C LEU A 134 1.58 -7.59 -15.29
N GLN A 135 0.92 -6.68 -16.01
CA GLN A 135 0.10 -7.06 -17.16
C GLN A 135 1.00 -7.48 -18.32
N ASP A 136 2.05 -6.71 -18.61
CA ASP A 136 3.05 -7.09 -19.62
C ASP A 136 3.74 -8.40 -19.22
N ALA A 137 4.07 -8.58 -17.94
CA ALA A 137 4.63 -9.85 -17.42
C ALA A 137 3.69 -11.04 -17.68
N TYR A 138 2.40 -10.88 -17.38
CA TYR A 138 1.39 -11.92 -17.56
C TYR A 138 1.03 -12.19 -19.03
N LEU A 139 0.91 -11.14 -19.85
CA LEU A 139 0.66 -11.27 -21.29
C LEU A 139 1.84 -11.96 -21.98
N LEU A 140 3.07 -11.66 -21.58
CA LEU A 140 4.27 -12.35 -22.06
C LEU A 140 4.22 -13.85 -21.72
N LEU A 141 3.83 -14.20 -20.48
CA LEU A 141 3.61 -15.59 -20.07
C LEU A 141 2.48 -16.29 -20.84
N ARG A 142 1.38 -15.59 -21.18
CA ARG A 142 0.30 -16.14 -22.01
C ARG A 142 0.70 -16.38 -23.45
N CYS A 143 1.71 -15.67 -23.95
CA CYS A 143 2.23 -15.85 -25.30
C CYS A 143 3.21 -17.03 -25.42
N LEU A 144 3.62 -17.63 -24.29
CA LEU A 144 4.47 -18.81 -24.29
C LEU A 144 3.67 -20.03 -24.81
N PRO A 145 4.20 -20.78 -25.79
CA PRO A 145 3.55 -22.00 -26.25
C PRO A 145 3.68 -23.10 -25.18
N GLU A 146 2.88 -24.15 -25.30
CA GLU A 146 3.14 -25.40 -24.56
C GLU A 146 4.45 -26.03 -25.09
N HIS A 147 5.26 -26.59 -24.19
CA HIS A 147 6.59 -27.05 -24.52
C HIS A 147 6.75 -28.56 -24.27
N ASP A 148 7.50 -29.24 -25.14
CA ASP A 148 7.96 -30.61 -24.87
C ASP A 148 8.98 -30.68 -23.70
N ASN A 149 9.27 -29.55 -23.04
CA ASN A 149 10.18 -29.43 -21.90
C ASN A 149 9.36 -29.13 -20.63
N PRO A 150 9.14 -30.13 -19.75
CA PRO A 150 8.34 -29.98 -18.53
C PRO A 150 8.86 -28.87 -17.59
N GLY A 151 10.17 -28.61 -17.58
CA GLY A 151 10.75 -27.56 -16.76
C GLY A 151 10.40 -26.14 -17.22
N VAL A 152 10.20 -25.94 -18.53
CA VAL A 152 9.77 -24.64 -19.09
C VAL A 152 8.30 -24.40 -18.77
N ASP A 153 7.46 -25.41 -18.96
CA ASP A 153 6.03 -25.34 -18.66
C ASP A 153 5.76 -25.13 -17.17
N LEU A 154 6.50 -25.84 -16.31
CA LEU A 154 6.48 -25.64 -14.86
C LEU A 154 6.79 -24.19 -14.49
N ASN A 155 7.89 -23.63 -15.02
CA ASN A 155 8.30 -22.25 -14.74
C ASN A 155 7.30 -21.20 -15.24
N ALA A 156 6.67 -21.46 -16.39
CA ALA A 156 5.62 -20.60 -16.91
C ALA A 156 4.35 -20.68 -16.03
N CYS A 157 3.97 -21.88 -15.60
CA CYS A 157 2.81 -22.10 -14.74
C CYS A 157 2.97 -21.42 -13.37
N LEU A 158 4.12 -21.62 -12.71
CA LEU A 158 4.44 -20.99 -11.42
C LEU A 158 4.40 -19.46 -11.47
N ARG A 159 4.97 -18.84 -12.51
CA ARG A 159 4.96 -17.37 -12.65
C ARG A 159 3.58 -16.81 -13.00
N LYS A 160 2.77 -17.55 -13.76
CA LYS A 160 1.36 -17.18 -13.99
C LYS A 160 0.59 -17.23 -12.67
N ALA A 161 0.76 -18.31 -11.89
CA ALA A 161 0.14 -18.47 -10.58
C ALA A 161 0.55 -17.32 -9.66
N ASP A 162 1.84 -17.03 -9.53
CA ASP A 162 2.40 -15.98 -8.68
C ASP A 162 1.86 -14.58 -9.03
N ILE A 163 1.88 -14.18 -10.32
CA ILE A 163 1.34 -12.87 -10.73
C ILE A 163 -0.16 -12.77 -10.45
N LEU A 164 -0.94 -13.81 -10.76
CA LEU A 164 -2.38 -13.80 -10.47
C LEU A 164 -2.66 -13.85 -8.98
N HIS A 165 -1.85 -14.55 -8.19
CA HIS A 165 -1.96 -14.61 -6.74
C HIS A 165 -1.69 -13.25 -6.10
N LEU A 166 -0.67 -12.51 -6.55
CA LEU A 166 -0.43 -11.14 -6.10
C LEU A 166 -1.65 -10.23 -6.34
N VAL A 167 -2.27 -10.35 -7.52
CA VAL A 167 -3.47 -9.58 -7.87
C VAL A 167 -4.70 -10.04 -7.07
N TYR A 168 -4.85 -11.35 -6.86
CA TYR A 168 -5.94 -11.92 -6.05
C TYR A 168 -5.83 -11.50 -4.58
N ARG A 169 -4.64 -11.57 -4.01
CA ARG A 169 -4.35 -11.09 -2.65
C ARG A 169 -4.70 -9.62 -2.52
N TRP A 170 -4.27 -8.79 -3.47
CA TRP A 170 -4.65 -7.38 -3.50
C TRP A 170 -6.17 -7.19 -3.59
N LYS A 171 -6.85 -7.97 -4.44
CA LYS A 171 -8.32 -7.96 -4.56
C LYS A 171 -9.01 -8.32 -3.24
N CYS A 172 -8.59 -9.38 -2.54
CA CYS A 172 -9.17 -9.76 -1.24
C CYS A 172 -8.91 -8.71 -0.16
N GLN A 173 -7.73 -8.09 -0.16
CA GLN A 173 -7.38 -7.04 0.80
C GLN A 173 -8.14 -5.74 0.57
N MET A 174 -8.40 -5.40 -0.69
CA MET A 174 -9.20 -4.23 -1.07
C MET A 174 -10.69 -4.52 -1.06
N ALA A 175 -11.12 -5.79 -1.07
CA ALA A 175 -12.53 -6.14 -1.12
C ALA A 175 -13.32 -5.49 0.03
N PRO A 176 -12.93 -5.55 1.31
CA PRO A 176 -13.66 -4.83 2.38
C PRO A 176 -13.76 -3.31 2.17
N TYR A 177 -12.78 -2.68 1.50
CA TYR A 177 -12.83 -1.26 1.15
C TYR A 177 -13.91 -0.94 0.09
N PHE A 178 -14.22 -1.89 -0.79
CA PHE A 178 -15.13 -1.70 -1.93
C PHE A 178 -16.45 -2.51 -1.86
N SER A 179 -16.53 -3.57 -1.06
CA SER A 179 -17.60 -4.58 -1.11
C SER A 179 -18.65 -4.43 -0.01
N GLY A 180 -18.29 -3.92 1.17
CA GLY A 180 -19.27 -3.66 2.24
C GLY A 180 -20.13 -2.42 1.97
N ASN A 181 -19.82 -1.70 0.89
CA ASN A 181 -19.99 -0.27 0.85
C ASN A 181 -19.69 0.16 -0.60
N ARG A 182 -20.72 0.21 -1.46
CA ARG A 182 -20.62 0.45 -2.91
C ARG A 182 -20.16 1.89 -3.20
N TRP A 183 -18.92 2.23 -2.88
CA TRP A 183 -18.41 3.61 -2.93
C TRP A 183 -18.18 4.13 -4.34
N LEU A 184 -18.02 3.27 -5.33
CA LEU A 184 -18.13 3.60 -6.75
C LEU A 184 -18.18 2.28 -7.52
N ASP A 185 -19.12 2.12 -8.45
CA ASP A 185 -18.98 1.08 -9.48
C ASP A 185 -17.88 1.55 -10.43
N ILE A 186 -16.64 1.37 -9.99
CA ILE A 186 -15.50 1.78 -10.79
C ILE A 186 -15.53 1.02 -12.10
N ASP A 187 -15.95 -0.25 -12.12
CA ASP A 187 -15.97 -1.11 -13.30
C ASP A 187 -16.77 -0.52 -14.47
N ARG A 188 -17.81 0.29 -14.21
CA ARG A 188 -18.54 1.06 -15.22
C ARG A 188 -17.66 1.98 -16.09
N TYR A 189 -16.61 2.56 -15.51
CA TYR A 189 -15.67 3.44 -16.21
C TYR A 189 -14.42 2.69 -16.70
N SER A 190 -14.40 1.36 -16.56
CA SER A 190 -13.27 0.56 -17.02
C SER A 190 -13.49 0.31 -18.49
N SER A 191 -12.77 1.04 -19.33
CA SER A 191 -12.60 0.55 -20.69
C SER A 191 -12.00 -0.86 -20.61
N GLU A 192 -12.33 -1.71 -21.57
CA GLU A 192 -11.81 -3.08 -21.68
C GLU A 192 -10.27 -3.17 -21.70
N LEU A 193 -9.59 -2.01 -21.76
CA LEU A 193 -8.16 -1.80 -21.92
C LEU A 193 -7.43 -1.28 -20.66
N ASP A 194 -8.06 -1.20 -19.48
CA ASP A 194 -7.31 -0.90 -18.25
C ASP A 194 -6.50 -2.14 -17.79
N ASP A 195 -5.17 -2.01 -17.78
CA ASP A 195 -4.20 -3.09 -17.66
C ASP A 195 -4.41 -3.98 -16.42
N LEU A 196 -4.91 -3.40 -15.31
CA LEU A 196 -5.21 -4.14 -14.09
C LEU A 196 -6.61 -4.80 -14.10
N SER A 197 -7.62 -4.25 -14.79
CA SER A 197 -8.95 -4.87 -14.92
C SER A 197 -8.85 -6.25 -15.56
N PHE A 198 -8.02 -6.35 -16.59
CA PHE A 198 -7.73 -7.63 -17.24
C PHE A 198 -7.15 -8.65 -16.26
N LEU A 199 -6.15 -8.26 -15.47
CA LEU A 199 -5.53 -9.11 -14.47
C LEU A 199 -6.49 -9.49 -13.34
N MET A 200 -7.33 -8.57 -12.87
CA MET A 200 -8.31 -8.86 -11.81
C MET A 200 -9.40 -9.85 -12.24
N ARG A 201 -9.82 -9.80 -13.52
CA ARG A 201 -10.71 -10.83 -14.11
C ARG A 201 -9.99 -12.17 -14.28
N ALA A 202 -8.68 -12.15 -14.50
CA ALA A 202 -7.89 -13.37 -14.59
C ALA A 202 -7.55 -13.96 -13.22
N ALA A 203 -7.42 -13.13 -12.19
CA ALA A 203 -7.08 -13.47 -10.82
C ALA A 203 -8.33 -13.91 -10.04
N GLU A 204 -8.94 -14.99 -10.53
CA GLU A 204 -9.97 -15.72 -9.80
C GLU A 204 -9.30 -16.79 -8.93
N ASP A 205 -9.80 -16.93 -7.71
CA ASP A 205 -9.27 -17.83 -6.69
C ASP A 205 -9.03 -19.25 -7.25
N HIS A 206 -10.06 -19.81 -7.87
CA HIS A 206 -10.01 -21.14 -8.47
C HIS A 206 -9.00 -21.25 -9.63
N ARG A 207 -8.66 -20.16 -10.32
CA ARG A 207 -7.64 -20.17 -11.39
C ARG A 207 -6.25 -20.16 -10.79
N VAL A 208 -6.03 -19.36 -9.75
CA VAL A 208 -4.76 -19.33 -9.00
C VAL A 208 -4.49 -20.72 -8.42
N GLU A 209 -5.48 -21.29 -7.74
CA GLU A 209 -5.39 -22.65 -7.20
C GLU A 209 -5.07 -23.69 -8.28
N ARG A 210 -5.82 -23.70 -9.39
CA ARG A 210 -5.58 -24.66 -10.49
C ARG A 210 -4.18 -24.55 -11.06
N LEU A 211 -3.60 -23.36 -11.18
CA LEU A 211 -2.25 -23.19 -11.69
C LEU A 211 -1.21 -23.78 -10.73
N TYR A 212 -1.32 -23.52 -9.43
CA TYR A 212 -0.42 -24.15 -8.46
C TYR A 212 -0.61 -25.67 -8.40
N GLN A 213 -1.85 -26.18 -8.41
CA GLN A 213 -2.12 -27.61 -8.48
C GLN A 213 -1.54 -28.25 -9.75
N ALA A 214 -1.73 -27.63 -10.91
CA ALA A 214 -1.14 -28.10 -12.17
C ALA A 214 0.39 -28.13 -12.09
N SER A 215 1.02 -27.12 -11.47
CA SER A 215 2.47 -27.12 -11.26
C SER A 215 2.93 -28.26 -10.36
N LEU A 216 2.15 -28.65 -9.34
CA LEU A 216 2.45 -29.80 -8.49
C LEU A 216 2.30 -31.15 -9.20
N VAL A 217 1.38 -31.24 -10.18
CA VAL A 217 1.27 -32.42 -11.07
C VAL A 217 2.50 -32.52 -11.98
N MET A 218 3.01 -31.39 -12.46
CA MET A 218 4.22 -31.35 -13.29
C MET A 218 5.48 -31.71 -12.48
N ALA A 219 5.65 -31.13 -11.29
CA ALA A 219 6.71 -31.47 -10.36
C ALA A 219 6.37 -31.01 -8.93
N PRO A 220 6.72 -31.79 -7.88
CA PRO A 220 6.62 -31.31 -6.51
C PRO A 220 7.59 -30.14 -6.30
N THR A 221 7.05 -28.96 -5.98
CA THR A 221 7.84 -27.76 -5.69
C THR A 221 7.35 -27.09 -4.41
N SER A 222 8.28 -26.60 -3.59
CA SER A 222 7.97 -25.81 -2.39
C SER A 222 7.22 -24.53 -2.75
N ILE A 223 7.62 -23.85 -3.84
CA ILE A 223 6.97 -22.63 -4.35
C ILE A 223 5.47 -22.82 -4.58
N ALA A 224 5.05 -23.95 -5.16
CA ALA A 224 3.63 -24.21 -5.40
C ALA A 224 2.88 -24.59 -4.12
N CYS A 225 3.53 -25.31 -3.21
CA CYS A 225 2.96 -25.64 -1.91
C CYS A 225 2.76 -24.37 -1.07
N ASP A 226 3.78 -23.52 -0.95
CA ASP A 226 3.70 -22.24 -0.24
C ASP A 226 2.64 -21.32 -0.85
N GLY A 227 2.57 -21.26 -2.20
CA GLY A 227 1.55 -20.49 -2.92
C GLY A 227 0.12 -20.96 -2.65
N LEU A 228 -0.12 -22.27 -2.57
CA LEU A 228 -1.42 -22.83 -2.17
C LEU A 228 -1.71 -22.55 -0.69
N ALA A 229 -0.72 -22.70 0.18
CA ALA A 229 -0.88 -22.44 1.60
C ALA A 229 -1.30 -20.98 1.85
N ASP A 230 -0.62 -20.01 1.24
CA ASP A 230 -0.97 -18.60 1.27
C ASP A 230 -2.39 -18.32 0.74
N LEU A 231 -2.82 -19.02 -0.31
CA LEU A 231 -4.18 -18.90 -0.84
C LEU A 231 -5.23 -19.38 0.16
N TYR A 232 -5.00 -20.53 0.80
CA TYR A 232 -5.92 -21.08 1.80
C TYR A 232 -5.98 -20.24 3.09
N ILE A 233 -4.89 -19.56 3.46
CA ILE A 233 -4.90 -18.54 4.52
C ILE A 233 -5.89 -17.43 4.20
N LEU A 234 -5.89 -16.91 2.96
CA LEU A 234 -6.82 -15.86 2.54
C LEU A 234 -8.29 -16.32 2.59
N ARG A 235 -8.55 -17.62 2.41
CA ARG A 235 -9.88 -18.23 2.55
C ARG A 235 -10.29 -18.47 4.01
N GLY A 236 -9.35 -18.41 4.95
CA GLY A 236 -9.57 -18.78 6.35
C GLY A 236 -9.46 -20.29 6.62
N ASP A 237 -9.02 -21.09 5.66
CA ASP A 237 -8.82 -22.53 5.84
C ASP A 237 -7.38 -22.82 6.31
N ILE A 238 -7.16 -22.61 7.61
CA ILE A 238 -5.85 -22.77 8.24
C ILE A 238 -5.38 -24.22 8.23
N LYS A 239 -6.32 -25.18 8.23
CA LYS A 239 -5.98 -26.61 8.23
C LYS A 239 -5.36 -27.00 6.89
N GLN A 240 -6.00 -26.59 5.79
CA GLN A 240 -5.48 -26.86 4.46
C GLN A 240 -4.17 -26.09 4.22
N ALA A 241 -4.06 -24.86 4.71
CA ALA A 241 -2.82 -24.09 4.62
C ALA A 241 -1.65 -24.78 5.34
N ASN A 242 -1.85 -25.26 6.58
CA ASN A 242 -0.82 -25.98 7.32
C ASN A 242 -0.36 -27.23 6.57
N SER A 243 -1.29 -28.04 6.06
CA SER A 243 -0.98 -29.25 5.27
C SER A 243 -0.06 -28.95 4.08
N TYR A 244 -0.27 -27.83 3.38
CA TYR A 244 0.60 -27.43 2.28
C TYR A 244 1.97 -26.92 2.74
N PHE A 245 2.08 -26.21 3.87
CA PHE A 245 3.40 -25.85 4.40
C PHE A 245 4.20 -27.07 4.87
N GLU A 246 3.57 -28.06 5.50
CA GLU A 246 4.23 -29.33 5.85
C GLU A 246 4.73 -30.06 4.60
N ARG A 247 3.90 -30.15 3.56
CA ARG A 247 4.31 -30.71 2.27
C ARG A 247 5.46 -29.92 1.62
N SER A 248 5.49 -28.60 1.80
CA SER A 248 6.59 -27.75 1.34
C SER A 248 7.91 -28.12 2.06
N LEU A 249 7.86 -28.40 3.36
CA LEU A 249 9.01 -28.84 4.16
C LEU A 249 9.48 -30.26 3.83
N GLU A 250 8.59 -31.14 3.39
CA GLU A 250 8.99 -32.45 2.86
C GLU A 250 9.87 -32.30 1.61
N ILE A 251 9.60 -31.27 0.78
CA ILE A 251 10.31 -30.97 -0.46
C ILE A 251 11.60 -30.19 -0.17
N ASP A 252 11.52 -29.14 0.66
CA ASP A 252 12.64 -28.30 1.07
C ASP A 252 12.73 -28.19 2.60
N LYS A 253 13.43 -29.17 3.19
CA LYS A 253 13.60 -29.30 4.64
C LYS A 253 14.32 -28.12 5.30
N ASN A 254 15.03 -27.31 4.52
CA ASN A 254 15.82 -26.18 5.02
C ASN A 254 15.10 -24.83 4.83
N SER A 255 13.87 -24.83 4.30
CA SER A 255 13.08 -23.60 4.14
C SER A 255 12.69 -23.04 5.49
N VAL A 256 13.40 -22.00 5.93
CA VAL A 256 13.09 -21.25 7.16
C VAL A 256 11.68 -20.65 7.06
N VAL A 257 11.31 -20.15 5.88
CA VAL A 257 10.00 -19.53 5.66
C VAL A 257 8.87 -20.53 5.83
N SER A 258 8.93 -21.68 5.16
CA SER A 258 7.90 -22.72 5.26
C SER A 258 7.88 -23.33 6.66
N SER A 259 9.03 -23.43 7.33
CA SER A 259 9.14 -23.94 8.71
C SER A 259 8.40 -23.04 9.70
N GLU A 260 8.68 -21.73 9.68
CA GLU A 260 8.00 -20.78 10.54
C GLU A 260 6.51 -20.67 10.19
N ARG A 261 6.15 -20.70 8.90
CA ARG A 261 4.73 -20.66 8.47
C ARG A 261 3.95 -21.92 8.88
N ALA A 262 4.54 -23.11 8.77
CA ALA A 262 3.95 -24.37 9.25
C ALA A 262 3.72 -24.31 10.77
N LYS A 263 4.74 -23.88 11.52
CA LYS A 263 4.65 -23.67 12.97
C LYS A 263 3.53 -22.69 13.33
N PHE A 264 3.46 -21.53 12.68
CA PHE A 264 2.43 -20.52 12.96
C PHE A 264 1.02 -20.97 12.60
N THR A 265 0.84 -21.68 11.48
CA THR A 265 -0.47 -22.23 11.12
C THR A 265 -0.91 -23.35 12.05
N ARG A 266 0.01 -24.19 12.55
CA ARG A 266 -0.27 -25.19 13.58
C ARG A 266 -0.77 -24.53 14.87
N MET A 267 -0.08 -23.49 15.32
CA MET A 267 -0.51 -22.71 16.49
C MET A 267 -1.91 -22.12 16.30
N LEU A 268 -2.25 -21.61 15.12
CA LEU A 268 -3.60 -21.07 14.85
C LEU A 268 -4.73 -22.11 14.88
N LEU A 269 -4.41 -23.39 14.65
CA LEU A 269 -5.34 -24.51 14.80
C LEU A 269 -5.57 -24.88 16.26
N GLU A 270 -4.57 -24.62 17.11
CA GLU A 270 -4.63 -24.80 18.56
C GLU A 270 -5.37 -23.58 19.16
N ASN A 271 -6.67 -23.74 19.47
CA ASN A 271 -7.50 -22.63 19.94
C ASN A 271 -7.01 -22.11 21.31
N GLY A 272 -6.72 -20.80 21.41
CA GLY A 272 -6.55 -20.10 22.69
C GLY A 272 -5.35 -20.53 23.52
N SER A 273 -4.39 -21.24 22.94
CA SER A 273 -3.21 -21.74 23.65
C SER A 273 -2.11 -20.69 23.75
N ASP A 274 -1.68 -20.43 24.98
CA ASP A 274 -0.46 -19.69 25.28
C ASP A 274 0.74 -20.55 24.85
N HIS A 275 1.45 -20.11 23.81
CA HIS A 275 2.66 -20.79 23.33
C HIS A 275 3.93 -20.15 23.92
N GLY A 276 3.82 -19.57 25.12
CA GLY A 276 4.88 -18.85 25.81
C GLY A 276 5.16 -17.50 25.15
N LYS A 277 5.99 -17.50 24.10
CA LYS A 277 6.39 -16.26 23.38
C LYS A 277 5.33 -15.78 22.39
N PHE A 278 4.32 -16.59 22.06
CA PHE A 278 3.33 -16.24 21.06
C PHE A 278 1.91 -16.49 21.57
N MET A 279 0.96 -15.73 21.04
CA MET A 279 -0.44 -15.82 21.40
C MET A 279 -1.32 -15.84 20.15
N VAL A 280 -2.34 -16.69 20.17
CA VAL A 280 -3.41 -16.70 19.18
C VAL A 280 -4.61 -15.97 19.75
N CYS A 281 -5.08 -14.95 19.04
CA CYS A 281 -6.17 -14.10 19.49
C CYS A 281 -7.28 -14.08 18.45
N ALA A 282 -8.52 -14.12 18.92
CA ALA A 282 -9.69 -13.92 18.07
C ALA A 282 -9.78 -12.44 17.68
N LYS A 283 -10.19 -12.16 16.44
CA LYS A 283 -10.59 -10.83 16.03
C LYS A 283 -12.02 -10.59 16.50
N THR A 284 -12.22 -9.62 17.38
CA THR A 284 -13.52 -9.35 18.00
C THR A 284 -13.84 -7.86 17.94
N SER A 285 -15.12 -7.53 18.12
CA SER A 285 -15.49 -6.13 18.31
C SER A 285 -15.22 -5.70 19.74
N VAL A 286 -14.75 -4.46 19.93
CA VAL A 286 -14.74 -3.82 21.26
C VAL A 286 -16.14 -3.80 21.88
N ARG A 287 -17.18 -3.73 21.03
CA ARG A 287 -18.59 -3.51 21.40
C ARG A 287 -19.36 -4.77 21.78
N GLU A 288 -18.82 -5.96 21.50
CA GLU A 288 -19.45 -7.22 21.86
C GLU A 288 -19.09 -7.57 23.31
N ASP A 289 -20.06 -7.53 24.24
CA ASP A 289 -20.00 -7.93 25.67
C ASP A 289 -18.61 -8.37 26.19
N ASN A 290 -17.70 -7.39 26.30
CA ASN A 290 -16.35 -7.59 26.80
C ASN A 290 -16.32 -7.19 28.28
N PRO A 291 -16.04 -8.11 29.23
CA PRO A 291 -16.08 -7.81 30.67
C PRO A 291 -15.05 -6.75 31.10
N GLY A 292 -14.02 -6.49 30.28
CA GLY A 292 -13.02 -5.45 30.51
C GLY A 292 -13.33 -4.08 29.90
N VAL A 293 -14.49 -3.87 29.28
CA VAL A 293 -14.81 -2.63 28.54
C VAL A 293 -16.14 -2.06 29.02
N ASP A 294 -16.13 -0.85 29.56
CA ASP A 294 -17.34 -0.08 29.84
C ASP A 294 -17.50 1.03 28.80
N CYS A 295 -18.67 1.09 28.16
CA CYS A 295 -19.02 2.23 27.31
C CYS A 295 -19.41 3.43 28.19
N ILE A 296 -18.63 4.51 28.15
CA ILE A 296 -18.96 5.77 28.86
C ILE A 296 -19.84 6.65 27.98
N GLN A 297 -19.49 6.74 26.69
CA GLN A 297 -20.23 7.49 25.69
C GLN A 297 -20.49 6.59 24.49
N ASP A 298 -21.77 6.30 24.25
CA ASP A 298 -22.21 5.40 23.19
C ASP A 298 -21.99 6.00 21.79
N PRO A 299 -21.31 5.29 20.87
CA PRO A 299 -21.17 5.74 19.50
C PRO A 299 -22.49 5.69 18.73
N VAL A 300 -23.11 6.85 18.51
CA VAL A 300 -24.26 6.97 17.62
C VAL A 300 -23.81 6.95 16.15
N ALA A 301 -24.22 5.93 15.40
CA ALA A 301 -23.95 5.85 13.96
C ALA A 301 -24.68 6.97 13.20
N ILE A 302 -24.04 7.48 12.14
CA ILE A 302 -24.54 8.62 11.36
C ILE A 302 -24.63 8.22 9.90
N ASP A 303 -25.81 8.38 9.32
CA ASP A 303 -25.97 8.30 7.88
C ASP A 303 -25.65 9.66 7.25
N HIS A 304 -24.75 9.66 6.27
CA HIS A 304 -24.28 10.86 5.59
C HIS A 304 -24.32 10.63 4.08
N ALA A 305 -25.23 11.34 3.42
CA ALA A 305 -25.37 11.31 1.98
C ALA A 305 -24.76 12.58 1.35
N TYR A 306 -23.95 12.41 0.32
CA TYR A 306 -23.33 13.51 -0.39
C TYR A 306 -23.06 13.18 -1.85
N SER A 307 -22.75 14.23 -2.63
CA SER A 307 -22.44 14.09 -4.04
C SER A 307 -21.25 14.95 -4.44
N TYR A 308 -20.51 14.50 -5.44
CA TYR A 308 -19.40 15.24 -6.04
C TYR A 308 -19.34 15.03 -7.55
N SER A 309 -18.59 15.88 -8.24
CA SER A 309 -18.37 15.75 -9.68
C SER A 309 -17.14 14.89 -9.95
N LEU A 310 -17.29 13.89 -10.81
CA LEU A 310 -16.23 12.94 -11.17
C LEU A 310 -15.88 13.11 -12.65
N TYR A 311 -14.58 13.21 -12.92
CA TYR A 311 -13.98 13.31 -14.24
C TYR A 311 -13.09 12.10 -14.48
N VAL A 312 -13.44 11.27 -15.46
CA VAL A 312 -12.67 10.09 -15.85
C VAL A 312 -12.80 9.88 -17.36
N SER A 313 -11.68 9.64 -18.05
CA SER A 313 -11.67 9.23 -19.46
C SER A 313 -12.42 10.18 -20.41
N GLY A 314 -12.43 11.48 -20.10
CA GLY A 314 -13.09 12.54 -20.87
C GLY A 314 -14.56 12.77 -20.51
N GLU A 315 -15.13 11.96 -19.62
CA GLU A 315 -16.50 12.05 -19.17
C GLU A 315 -16.61 12.77 -17.83
N ARG A 316 -17.65 13.60 -17.69
CA ARG A 316 -18.07 14.20 -16.42
C ARG A 316 -19.34 13.50 -15.96
N SER A 317 -19.35 13.05 -14.72
CA SER A 317 -20.53 12.48 -14.07
C SER A 317 -20.73 13.07 -12.68
N ARG A 318 -21.95 12.96 -12.16
CA ARG A 318 -22.25 13.25 -10.75
C ARG A 318 -22.31 11.92 -10.01
N VAL A 319 -21.50 11.79 -8.98
CA VAL A 319 -21.51 10.62 -8.09
C VAL A 319 -22.30 11.01 -6.85
N SER A 320 -23.21 10.13 -6.42
CA SER A 320 -23.96 10.27 -5.17
C SER A 320 -23.68 9.06 -4.32
N ILE A 321 -23.39 9.30 -3.04
CA ILE A 321 -23.05 8.24 -2.12
C ILE A 321 -23.70 8.46 -0.77
N SER A 322 -23.99 7.37 -0.07
CA SER A 322 -24.60 7.35 1.26
C SER A 322 -23.78 6.46 2.16
N VAL A 323 -23.16 7.05 3.19
CA VAL A 323 -22.27 6.38 4.15
C VAL A 323 -22.99 6.23 5.46
N ARG A 324 -22.98 5.02 6.01
CA ARG A 324 -23.20 4.86 7.45
C ARG A 324 -21.87 4.90 8.17
N HIS A 325 -21.56 6.04 8.78
CA HIS A 325 -20.38 6.21 9.61
C HIS A 325 -20.64 5.58 10.99
N PRO A 326 -19.71 4.80 11.56
CA PRO A 326 -19.81 4.46 12.97
C PRO A 326 -19.68 5.74 13.81
N GLY A 327 -20.45 5.80 14.89
CA GLY A 327 -20.31 6.86 15.86
C GLY A 327 -18.93 6.85 16.51
N THR A 328 -18.53 7.99 17.04
CA THR A 328 -17.38 8.09 17.94
C THR A 328 -17.86 7.87 19.37
N GLY A 329 -17.16 7.03 20.12
CA GLY A 329 -17.49 6.68 21.50
C GLY A 329 -16.27 6.81 22.41
N ILE A 330 -16.53 6.79 23.71
CA ILE A 330 -15.51 6.83 24.75
C ILE A 330 -15.70 5.61 25.63
N TYR A 331 -14.64 4.84 25.81
CA TYR A 331 -14.67 3.58 26.55
C TYR A 331 -13.69 3.63 27.69
N ARG A 332 -14.08 3.09 28.83
CA ARG A 332 -13.16 2.70 29.89
C ARG A 332 -12.74 1.27 29.64
N VAL A 333 -11.45 1.06 29.50
CA VAL A 333 -10.86 -0.20 29.08
C VAL A 333 -9.91 -0.69 30.17
N ARG A 334 -10.02 -1.97 30.53
CA ARG A 334 -9.18 -2.62 31.54
C ARG A 334 -8.27 -3.69 30.93
N ASN A 335 -7.09 -3.84 31.52
CA ASN A 335 -6.15 -4.92 31.27
C ASN A 335 -5.90 -5.20 29.78
N PHE A 336 -5.42 -4.18 29.06
CA PHE A 336 -5.08 -4.31 27.64
C PHE A 336 -3.61 -3.97 27.40
N THR A 337 -3.06 -4.50 26.31
CA THR A 337 -1.71 -4.18 25.84
C THR A 337 -1.77 -3.57 24.45
N GLU A 338 -0.99 -2.53 24.22
CA GLU A 338 -0.81 -1.90 22.90
C GLU A 338 0.19 -2.73 22.07
N CYS A 339 -0.19 -2.98 20.81
CA CYS A 339 0.51 -3.89 19.90
C CYS A 339 1.16 -3.17 18.70
N GLY A 340 1.32 -1.85 18.77
CA GLY A 340 1.73 -0.99 17.68
C GLY A 340 0.55 -0.46 16.85
N GLY A 341 0.75 0.72 16.28
CA GLY A 341 -0.21 1.38 15.38
C GLY A 341 -1.54 1.71 16.03
N GLY A 342 -1.68 1.59 17.35
CA GLY A 342 -2.94 1.76 18.09
C GLY A 342 -3.84 0.54 18.13
N LYS A 343 -3.35 -0.65 17.75
CA LYS A 343 -4.10 -1.90 17.98
C LYS A 343 -4.01 -2.30 19.45
N LEU A 344 -5.15 -2.62 20.05
CA LEU A 344 -5.22 -3.06 21.44
C LEU A 344 -5.58 -4.55 21.50
N VAL A 345 -4.88 -5.26 22.37
CA VAL A 345 -5.15 -6.65 22.69
C VAL A 345 -5.58 -6.74 24.14
N HIS A 346 -6.75 -7.32 24.35
CA HIS A 346 -7.19 -7.72 25.68
C HIS A 346 -6.69 -9.12 26.00
N ASN A 347 -6.16 -9.28 27.21
CA ASN A 347 -5.55 -10.53 27.66
C ASN A 347 -5.96 -10.82 29.10
N GLU A 348 -7.08 -11.52 29.26
CA GLU A 348 -7.54 -12.04 30.55
C GLU A 348 -8.03 -13.50 30.42
N ALA A 349 -7.77 -14.31 31.46
CA ALA A 349 -8.40 -15.60 31.74
C ALA A 349 -8.81 -16.45 30.50
N ALA A 350 -7.81 -16.99 29.79
CA ALA A 350 -7.97 -17.89 28.64
C ALA A 350 -8.64 -17.30 27.38
N ARG A 351 -8.85 -15.98 27.32
CA ARG A 351 -9.34 -15.28 26.12
C ARG A 351 -8.38 -14.17 25.71
N CYS A 352 -7.80 -14.31 24.52
CA CYS A 352 -7.06 -13.25 23.86
C CYS A 352 -7.88 -12.71 22.70
N SER A 353 -8.10 -11.40 22.70
CA SER A 353 -8.89 -10.72 21.69
C SER A 353 -8.15 -9.52 21.12
N LEU A 354 -7.96 -9.50 19.80
CA LEU A 354 -7.61 -8.27 19.09
C LEU A 354 -8.91 -7.54 18.79
N TRP A 355 -8.97 -6.29 19.20
CA TRP A 355 -10.11 -5.45 18.90
C TRP A 355 -9.93 -4.73 17.57
N ASN A 356 -10.82 -5.01 16.62
CA ASN A 356 -10.68 -4.55 15.24
C ASN A 356 -10.85 -3.03 15.08
N GLU A 357 -11.70 -2.41 15.90
CA GLU A 357 -12.10 -1.00 15.80
C GLU A 357 -11.21 -0.06 16.62
N THR A 358 -10.12 -0.58 17.17
CA THR A 358 -9.19 0.19 18.02
C THR A 358 -8.42 1.27 17.31
N ASN A 359 -8.23 1.08 16.01
CA ASN A 359 -7.64 2.07 15.16
C ASN A 359 -8.25 1.96 13.76
N GLN A 360 -7.77 2.84 12.89
CA GLN A 360 -8.39 3.18 11.62
C GLN A 360 -7.77 2.40 10.45
N LEU A 361 -6.89 1.50 10.85
CA LEU A 361 -6.08 0.64 10.05
C LEU A 361 -6.86 -0.67 9.92
N GLY A 362 -7.50 -0.87 8.77
CA GLY A 362 -7.99 -2.21 8.42
C GLY A 362 -6.86 -3.23 8.48
N ASP A 363 -7.20 -4.52 8.53
CA ASP A 363 -6.31 -5.69 8.63
C ASP A 363 -4.94 -5.54 7.93
N LEU A 364 -4.94 -4.98 6.72
CA LEU A 364 -3.76 -4.71 5.91
C LEU A 364 -2.70 -3.81 6.60
N HIS A 365 -3.15 -2.75 7.25
CA HIS A 365 -2.30 -1.78 7.92
C HIS A 365 -1.85 -2.27 9.30
N ALA A 366 -2.63 -3.17 9.94
CA ALA A 366 -2.25 -3.75 11.22
C ALA A 366 -0.86 -4.41 11.10
N LYS A 367 -0.60 -5.19 10.05
CA LYS A 367 0.73 -5.78 9.80
C LYS A 367 1.88 -4.78 9.59
N ILE A 368 1.59 -3.58 9.08
CA ILE A 368 2.62 -2.56 8.78
C ILE A 368 3.03 -1.85 10.06
N TYR A 369 2.06 -1.53 10.91
CA TYR A 369 2.27 -0.68 12.07
C TYR A 369 2.27 -1.45 13.40
N SER A 370 1.94 -2.74 13.37
CA SER A 370 1.89 -3.63 14.55
C SER A 370 2.89 -4.78 14.35
N PRO A 371 4.19 -4.56 14.57
CA PRO A 371 5.24 -5.53 14.23
C PRO A 371 5.12 -6.84 15.03
N CYS A 372 4.38 -6.85 16.14
CA CYS A 372 4.10 -8.07 16.87
C CYS A 372 3.07 -8.97 16.17
N ILE A 373 2.30 -8.48 15.19
CA ILE A 373 1.39 -9.32 14.39
C ILE A 373 2.22 -10.07 13.36
N LEU A 374 2.46 -11.35 13.60
CA LEU A 374 3.29 -12.22 12.76
C LEU A 374 2.46 -12.87 11.64
N PHE A 375 1.22 -13.20 11.96
CA PHE A 375 0.32 -13.89 11.06
C PHE A 375 -1.14 -13.47 11.30
N GLU A 376 -1.95 -13.54 10.27
CA GLU A 376 -3.35 -13.17 10.34
C GLU A 376 -4.17 -13.99 9.35
N SER A 377 -5.32 -14.48 9.81
CA SER A 377 -6.40 -15.05 9.02
C SER A 377 -7.60 -14.10 9.00
N ARG A 378 -8.72 -14.58 8.46
CA ARG A 378 -9.99 -13.84 8.46
C ARG A 378 -10.49 -13.50 9.86
N ASP A 379 -10.34 -14.40 10.82
CA ASP A 379 -10.99 -14.39 12.13
C ASP A 379 -10.01 -14.45 13.31
N LYS A 380 -8.74 -14.79 13.06
CA LYS A 380 -7.70 -14.94 14.07
C LYS A 380 -6.45 -14.17 13.70
N ILE A 381 -5.66 -13.83 14.70
CA ILE A 381 -4.29 -13.36 14.54
C ILE A 381 -3.34 -14.18 15.40
N LEU A 382 -2.13 -14.39 14.91
CA LEU A 382 -1.01 -14.83 15.70
C LEU A 382 -0.11 -13.63 15.93
N LEU A 383 0.20 -13.39 17.19
CA LEU A 383 1.09 -12.33 17.60
C LEU A 383 2.23 -12.86 18.46
N GLU A 384 3.40 -12.24 18.32
CA GLU A 384 4.42 -12.29 19.36
C GLU A 384 3.82 -11.67 20.61
N ARG A 385 3.83 -12.43 21.72
CA ARG A 385 3.29 -12.02 23.00
C ARG A 385 3.76 -10.60 23.27
N PRO A 386 2.85 -9.64 23.46
CA PRO A 386 3.25 -8.27 23.68
C PRO A 386 3.87 -8.25 25.08
N SER A 387 5.19 -8.32 25.15
CA SER A 387 5.89 -7.93 26.36
C SER A 387 5.73 -6.43 26.47
N ALA A 388 5.01 -5.98 27.49
CA ALA A 388 5.02 -4.58 27.83
C ALA A 388 6.35 -4.25 28.50
N ASP A 389 7.06 -3.26 27.97
CA ASP A 389 8.27 -2.72 28.58
C ASP A 389 7.93 -1.96 29.87
N SER A 390 6.69 -1.52 29.99
CA SER A 390 6.17 -0.81 31.17
C SER A 390 4.68 -1.09 31.39
N VAL A 391 4.30 -1.21 32.66
CA VAL A 391 2.90 -1.28 33.09
C VAL A 391 2.48 0.10 33.57
N ILE A 392 1.35 0.58 33.06
CA ILE A 392 0.70 1.82 33.47
C ILE A 392 -0.47 1.42 34.38
N SER A 393 -0.27 1.57 35.69
CA SER A 393 -1.28 1.24 36.71
C SER A 393 -2.23 2.39 37.00
N ASP A 394 -1.78 3.64 36.84
CA ASP A 394 -2.65 4.81 36.94
C ASP A 394 -3.66 4.86 35.78
N GLU A 395 -4.89 5.30 36.05
CA GLU A 395 -5.86 5.53 34.98
C GLU A 395 -5.44 6.75 34.15
N VAL A 396 -5.33 6.56 32.84
CA VAL A 396 -4.92 7.60 31.89
C VAL A 396 -6.00 7.80 30.83
N PHE A 397 -6.04 8.98 30.19
CA PHE A 397 -6.73 9.15 28.91
C PHE A 397 -5.75 8.79 27.79
N TYR A 398 -6.00 7.69 27.07
CA TYR A 398 -5.07 7.13 26.10
C TYR A 398 -5.55 7.35 24.66
N ILE A 399 -4.75 8.03 23.83
CA ILE A 399 -5.00 8.19 22.40
C ILE A 399 -4.02 7.31 21.62
N SER A 400 -4.57 6.43 20.79
CA SER A 400 -3.83 5.42 20.04
C SER A 400 -3.83 5.72 18.53
N GLY A 401 -2.80 5.26 17.80
CA GLY A 401 -2.76 5.34 16.34
C GLY A 401 -1.44 5.85 15.75
N PRO A 402 -1.31 5.92 14.42
CA PRO A 402 -0.10 6.39 13.74
C PRO A 402 0.01 7.94 13.72
N GLY A 403 0.12 8.56 14.90
CA GLY A 403 0.06 10.02 15.07
C GLY A 403 1.13 10.79 14.30
N TRP A 404 2.24 10.17 13.92
CA TRP A 404 3.28 10.77 13.07
C TRP A 404 2.79 11.20 11.68
N ASN A 405 1.67 10.67 11.20
CA ASN A 405 1.08 11.06 9.93
C ASN A 405 0.14 12.26 10.11
N TYR A 406 0.30 13.27 9.26
CA TYR A 406 -0.45 14.53 9.37
C TYR A 406 -1.98 14.36 9.31
N TYR A 407 -2.51 13.49 8.44
CA TYR A 407 -3.95 13.23 8.36
C TYR A 407 -4.45 12.59 9.66
N HIS A 408 -3.72 11.58 10.13
CA HIS A 408 -4.09 10.84 11.32
C HIS A 408 -4.03 11.73 12.58
N TRP A 409 -3.02 12.60 12.65
CA TRP A 409 -2.96 13.60 13.69
C TRP A 409 -4.17 14.54 13.65
N LEU A 410 -4.42 15.16 12.49
CA LEU A 410 -5.41 16.22 12.36
C LEU A 410 -6.85 15.73 12.55
N LEU A 411 -7.23 14.59 11.97
CA LEU A 411 -8.63 14.14 11.96
C LEU A 411 -9.00 13.15 13.06
N GLU A 412 -8.01 12.65 13.79
CA GLU A 412 -8.21 11.47 14.64
C GLU A 412 -7.66 11.75 16.02
N TYR A 413 -6.37 12.11 16.12
CA TYR A 413 -5.79 12.53 17.41
C TYR A 413 -6.45 13.81 17.92
N MET A 414 -6.65 14.83 17.07
CA MET A 414 -7.24 16.10 17.52
C MET A 414 -8.63 15.93 18.11
N TRP A 415 -9.44 15.00 17.59
CA TRP A 415 -10.74 14.72 18.21
C TRP A 415 -10.59 14.17 19.63
N GLY A 416 -9.71 13.18 19.83
CA GLY A 416 -9.43 12.64 21.17
C GLY A 416 -8.89 13.71 22.12
N ILE A 417 -8.02 14.61 21.64
CA ILE A 417 -7.45 15.70 22.45
C ILE A 417 -8.50 16.76 22.78
N ILE A 418 -9.39 17.10 21.84
CA ILE A 418 -10.52 18.01 22.10
C ILE A 418 -11.42 17.40 23.17
N SER A 419 -11.81 16.13 23.03
CA SER A 419 -12.63 15.42 24.02
C SER A 419 -11.97 15.36 25.39
N TYR A 420 -10.66 15.07 25.44
CA TYR A 420 -9.87 15.14 26.67
C TYR A 420 -9.92 16.51 27.33
N ASN A 421 -9.69 17.59 26.56
CA ASN A 421 -9.67 18.95 27.09
C ASN A 421 -11.05 19.40 27.58
N GLU A 422 -12.13 18.94 26.94
CA GLU A 422 -13.51 19.28 27.31
C GLU A 422 -14.00 18.52 28.56
N HIS A 423 -13.52 17.29 28.79
CA HIS A 423 -14.16 16.39 29.76
C HIS A 423 -13.22 15.75 30.79
N TYR A 424 -11.92 15.60 30.52
CA TYR A 424 -11.03 14.74 31.32
C TYR A 424 -9.75 15.40 31.82
N LYS A 425 -9.40 16.59 31.31
CA LYS A 425 -8.13 17.27 31.63
C LYS A 425 -7.89 17.55 33.13
N ALA A 426 -8.95 17.76 33.89
CA ALA A 426 -8.85 18.00 35.33
C ALA A 426 -8.73 16.69 36.14
N GLU A 427 -9.05 15.55 35.55
CA GLU A 427 -9.20 14.26 36.24
C GLU A 427 -8.09 13.28 35.92
N LEU A 428 -7.67 13.21 34.65
CA LEU A 428 -6.77 12.19 34.15
C LEU A 428 -5.58 12.81 33.41
N PRO A 429 -4.39 12.22 33.48
CA PRO A 429 -3.30 12.56 32.58
C PRO A 429 -3.57 12.06 31.16
N LEU A 430 -3.15 12.84 30.16
CA LEU A 430 -3.17 12.45 28.74
C LEU A 430 -1.93 11.61 28.41
N PHE A 431 -2.13 10.42 27.85
CA PHE A 431 -1.07 9.53 27.37
C PHE A 431 -1.10 9.41 25.84
N ILE A 432 0.06 9.64 25.22
CA ILE A 432 0.29 9.45 23.78
C ILE A 432 1.47 8.49 23.60
N SER A 433 1.29 7.40 22.84
CA SER A 433 2.27 6.30 22.77
C SER A 433 3.56 6.62 22.02
N HIS A 434 3.67 7.76 21.34
CA HIS A 434 4.87 8.20 20.64
C HIS A 434 5.33 9.59 21.08
N ARG A 435 6.60 9.88 20.81
CA ARG A 435 7.18 11.18 21.08
C ARG A 435 6.58 12.23 20.17
N LEU A 436 6.10 13.32 20.76
CA LEU A 436 5.48 14.40 20.01
C LEU A 436 6.51 15.18 19.19
N LEU A 437 6.17 15.40 17.92
CA LEU A 437 6.94 16.21 16.99
C LEU A 437 6.63 17.71 17.22
N PRO A 438 7.53 18.63 16.81
CA PRO A 438 7.32 20.07 17.03
C PRO A 438 5.97 20.59 16.50
N TRP A 439 5.57 20.17 15.31
CA TRP A 439 4.28 20.56 14.72
C TRP A 439 3.08 19.96 15.45
N GLN A 440 3.23 18.80 16.12
CA GLN A 440 2.18 18.21 16.94
C GLN A 440 1.96 19.00 18.23
N LEU A 441 3.07 19.41 18.87
CA LEU A 441 3.06 20.25 20.06
C LEU A 441 2.38 21.60 19.80
N GLU A 442 2.61 22.19 18.62
CA GLU A 442 1.95 23.45 18.25
C GLU A 442 0.43 23.30 18.13
N PHE A 443 -0.09 22.24 17.49
CA PHE A 443 -1.53 21.95 17.48
C PHE A 443 -2.10 21.82 18.91
N MET A 444 -1.37 21.14 19.80
CA MET A 444 -1.78 21.00 21.21
C MET A 444 -1.79 22.35 21.93
N SER A 445 -0.80 23.21 21.66
CA SER A 445 -0.74 24.57 22.20
C SER A 445 -1.91 25.43 21.72
N ILE A 446 -2.33 25.30 20.45
CA ILE A 446 -3.51 25.99 19.91
C ILE A 446 -4.78 25.60 20.69
N LEU A 447 -4.87 24.34 21.12
CA LEU A 447 -5.97 23.82 21.95
C LEU A 447 -5.86 24.15 23.45
N GLY A 448 -4.81 24.87 23.87
CA GLY A 448 -4.57 25.19 25.27
C GLY A 448 -4.20 23.97 26.14
N VAL A 449 -3.65 22.92 25.53
CA VAL A 449 -3.15 21.75 26.25
C VAL A 449 -1.73 22.04 26.74
N ASP A 450 -1.49 21.86 28.04
CA ASP A 450 -0.13 21.93 28.58
C ASP A 450 0.64 20.67 28.15
N THR A 451 1.53 20.84 27.17
CA THR A 451 2.31 19.73 26.61
C THR A 451 3.28 19.12 27.63
N ARG A 452 3.59 19.80 28.74
CA ARG A 452 4.44 19.28 29.80
C ARG A 452 3.74 18.25 30.68
N SER A 453 2.40 18.29 30.74
CA SER A 453 1.60 17.33 31.50
C SER A 453 1.24 16.08 30.69
N VAL A 454 1.68 15.98 29.44
CA VAL A 454 1.40 14.85 28.55
C VAL A 454 2.44 13.77 28.76
N ILE A 455 1.97 12.57 29.10
CA ILE A 455 2.83 11.39 29.18
C ILE A 455 3.09 10.90 27.74
N GLN A 456 4.37 10.87 27.37
CA GLN A 456 4.80 10.50 26.02
C GLN A 456 5.58 9.19 26.04
N GLY A 457 5.15 8.24 25.22
CA GLY A 457 5.97 7.09 24.86
C GLY A 457 7.12 7.49 23.93
N ASP A 458 8.07 6.59 23.75
CA ASP A 458 9.18 6.75 22.79
C ASP A 458 8.80 6.31 21.35
N GLY A 459 7.62 5.70 21.18
CA GLY A 459 7.15 5.13 19.92
C GLY A 459 7.69 3.73 19.59
N SER A 460 8.53 3.16 20.45
CA SER A 460 9.06 1.79 20.35
C SER A 460 8.65 0.88 21.50
N SER A 461 8.45 1.47 22.68
CA SER A 461 8.06 0.80 23.91
C SER A 461 6.62 0.32 23.81
N ARG A 462 6.38 -0.88 24.32
CA ARG A 462 5.05 -1.48 24.42
C ARG A 462 4.50 -1.24 25.82
N PHE A 463 3.24 -0.84 25.91
CA PHE A 463 2.61 -0.49 27.19
C PHE A 463 1.45 -1.42 27.47
N ARG A 464 1.41 -1.93 28.72
CA ARG A 464 0.22 -2.57 29.28
C ARG A 464 -0.47 -1.55 30.17
N PHE A 465 -1.77 -1.40 29.99
CA PHE A 465 -2.60 -0.53 30.81
C PHE A 465 -3.50 -1.40 31.69
N GLU A 466 -3.48 -1.16 32.99
CA GLU A 466 -4.47 -1.75 33.91
C GLU A 466 -5.83 -1.13 33.66
N LYS A 467 -5.88 0.18 33.42
CA LYS A 467 -7.10 0.94 33.15
C LYS A 467 -6.80 2.19 32.31
N ALA A 468 -7.60 2.45 31.29
CA ALA A 468 -7.52 3.70 30.53
C ALA A 468 -8.89 4.12 29.97
N ILE A 469 -9.07 5.42 29.75
CA ILE A 469 -10.15 5.97 28.92
C ILE A 469 -9.63 6.07 27.49
N VAL A 470 -10.33 5.43 26.54
CA VAL A 470 -9.91 5.34 25.13
C VAL A 470 -11.02 5.86 24.21
N PRO A 471 -10.73 6.86 23.36
CA PRO A 471 -11.69 7.41 22.39
C PRO A 471 -11.67 6.59 21.07
N MET A 472 -12.79 5.97 20.67
CA MET A 472 -12.84 4.96 19.58
C MET A 472 -14.22 4.84 18.88
N PRO A 473 -14.32 4.35 17.64
CA PRO A 473 -13.28 4.41 16.62
C PRO A 473 -13.09 5.86 16.16
N LEU A 474 -11.86 6.24 15.87
CA LEU A 474 -11.55 7.61 15.43
C LEU A 474 -11.94 7.87 13.95
N SER A 475 -11.91 6.83 13.11
CA SER A 475 -12.44 6.78 11.75
C SER A 475 -12.60 5.32 11.33
N THR A 476 -13.18 5.07 10.15
CA THR A 476 -13.34 3.70 9.63
C THR A 476 -12.92 3.67 8.17
N TYR A 477 -11.96 2.79 7.87
CA TYR A 477 -11.34 2.70 6.53
C TYR A 477 -10.83 4.04 5.98
N LEU A 478 -10.21 4.88 6.84
CA LEU A 478 -9.74 6.23 6.50
C LEU A 478 -10.86 7.20 6.12
N VAL A 479 -12.12 6.91 6.42
CA VAL A 479 -13.24 7.84 6.24
C VAL A 479 -13.58 8.42 7.62
N PRO A 480 -13.30 9.71 7.87
CA PRO A 480 -13.51 10.33 9.17
C PRO A 480 -15.00 10.52 9.43
N ASN A 481 -15.39 10.49 10.70
CA ASN A 481 -16.77 10.80 11.09
C ASN A 481 -17.06 12.29 10.78
N PRO A 482 -18.21 12.63 10.17
CA PRO A 482 -18.50 14.01 9.77
C PRO A 482 -18.62 14.98 10.97
N ASP A 483 -19.07 14.52 12.15
CA ASP A 483 -19.10 15.35 13.35
C ASP A 483 -17.70 15.66 13.87
N VAL A 484 -16.78 14.69 13.75
CA VAL A 484 -15.37 14.90 14.08
C VAL A 484 -14.78 16.00 13.20
N VAL A 485 -15.01 15.92 11.87
CA VAL A 485 -14.54 16.95 10.93
C VAL A 485 -15.10 18.33 11.30
N ARG A 486 -16.40 18.42 11.59
CA ARG A 486 -17.06 19.67 12.00
C ARG A 486 -16.49 20.22 13.31
N LYS A 487 -16.28 19.36 14.31
CA LYS A 487 -15.74 19.74 15.62
C LYS A 487 -14.31 20.26 15.50
N ILE A 488 -13.44 19.53 14.79
CA ILE A 488 -12.06 19.96 14.54
C ILE A 488 -12.03 21.30 13.83
N ARG A 489 -12.85 21.46 12.78
CA ARG A 489 -12.98 22.72 12.06
C ARG A 489 -13.41 23.86 12.99
N ALA A 490 -14.43 23.65 13.81
CA ALA A 490 -14.95 24.67 14.72
C ALA A 490 -13.91 25.16 15.73
N VAL A 491 -12.99 24.28 16.16
CA VAL A 491 -11.99 24.61 17.18
C VAL A 491 -10.68 25.14 16.58
N LEU A 492 -10.21 24.56 15.47
CA LEU A 492 -8.88 24.86 14.92
C LEU A 492 -8.88 25.85 13.75
N SER A 493 -9.95 25.92 12.96
CA SER A 493 -9.95 26.69 11.72
C SER A 493 -10.21 28.18 11.96
N LYS A 494 -9.47 29.02 11.24
CA LYS A 494 -9.72 30.47 11.11
C LYS A 494 -10.30 30.84 9.74
N HIS A 495 -11.05 29.93 9.11
CA HIS A 495 -11.59 30.14 7.78
C HIS A 495 -12.43 31.42 7.68
N LYS A 496 -12.29 32.11 6.56
CA LYS A 496 -13.14 33.26 6.24
C LYS A 496 -14.46 32.78 5.65
N GLU A 497 -15.52 33.57 5.82
CA GLU A 497 -16.83 33.28 5.22
C GLU A 497 -16.76 33.26 3.69
N SER A 498 -15.92 34.13 3.12
CA SER A 498 -15.67 34.22 1.69
C SER A 498 -14.19 34.02 1.34
N PRO A 499 -13.85 33.31 0.26
CA PRO A 499 -12.50 33.15 -0.24
C PRO A 499 -11.95 34.47 -0.72
N LYS A 500 -10.63 34.58 -0.71
CA LYS A 500 -9.91 35.66 -1.37
C LYS A 500 -9.90 35.39 -2.88
N PRO A 501 -10.51 36.26 -3.71
CA PRO A 501 -10.49 36.09 -5.15
C PRO A 501 -9.05 35.95 -5.69
N GLY A 502 -8.83 34.97 -6.56
CA GLY A 502 -7.52 34.67 -7.14
C GLY A 502 -6.60 33.82 -6.26
N LYS A 503 -6.96 33.48 -5.01
CA LYS A 503 -6.13 32.62 -4.16
C LYS A 503 -6.34 31.15 -4.52
N ARG A 504 -5.59 30.69 -5.52
CA ARG A 504 -5.70 29.35 -6.12
C ARG A 504 -4.47 28.54 -5.76
N ILE A 505 -4.67 27.43 -5.08
CA ILE A 505 -3.57 26.67 -4.46
C ILE A 505 -3.48 25.30 -5.10
N TYR A 506 -2.27 24.91 -5.52
CA TYR A 506 -1.93 23.54 -5.83
C TYR A 506 -1.01 22.96 -4.76
N LEU A 507 -1.44 21.89 -4.11
CA LEU A 507 -0.61 21.17 -3.13
C LEU A 507 0.37 20.23 -3.84
N ALA A 508 1.65 20.61 -3.87
CA ALA A 508 2.69 19.78 -4.42
C ALA A 508 3.06 18.60 -3.49
N ARG A 509 3.50 17.47 -4.08
CA ARG A 509 4.02 16.30 -3.35
C ARG A 509 5.50 16.10 -3.65
N ASN A 510 6.36 17.02 -3.18
CA ASN A 510 7.79 16.98 -3.52
C ASN A 510 8.56 15.91 -2.71
N VAL A 511 8.20 15.72 -1.43
CA VAL A 511 9.02 14.98 -0.45
C VAL A 511 8.58 13.52 -0.21
N VAL A 512 7.49 13.06 -0.82
CA VAL A 512 6.86 11.75 -0.48
C VAL A 512 7.13 10.66 -1.53
N HIS A 513 7.29 9.42 -1.08
CA HIS A 513 7.38 8.24 -1.93
C HIS A 513 5.97 7.77 -2.34
N GLY A 514 5.64 7.86 -3.65
CA GLY A 514 4.41 7.35 -4.24
C GLY A 514 3.20 8.32 -4.26
N ARG A 515 2.21 8.00 -5.10
CA ARG A 515 1.08 8.82 -5.56
C ARG A 515 1.56 10.09 -6.27
N LYS A 516 2.67 9.96 -7.00
CA LYS A 516 3.23 11.05 -7.80
C LYS A 516 2.48 11.11 -9.13
N ILE A 517 2.10 12.30 -9.56
CA ILE A 517 1.54 12.50 -10.89
C ILE A 517 2.67 12.31 -11.89
N LEU A 518 2.62 11.25 -12.70
CA LEU A 518 3.72 10.89 -13.59
C LEU A 518 3.94 11.91 -14.71
N ASN A 519 2.89 12.63 -15.10
CA ASN A 519 2.92 13.71 -16.08
C ASN A 519 2.74 15.09 -15.44
N GLU A 520 3.32 15.31 -14.25
CA GLU A 520 3.18 16.54 -13.47
C GLU A 520 3.49 17.81 -14.28
N CYS A 521 4.50 17.79 -15.17
CA CYS A 521 4.81 18.95 -16.01
C CYS A 521 3.62 19.42 -16.88
N ALA A 522 2.81 18.49 -17.40
CA ALA A 522 1.63 18.83 -18.19
C ALA A 522 0.53 19.44 -17.31
N ILE A 523 0.37 18.91 -16.10
CA ILE A 523 -0.59 19.40 -15.11
C ILE A 523 -0.21 20.80 -14.61
N ARG A 524 1.06 21.02 -14.28
CA ARG A 524 1.59 22.33 -13.85
C ARG A 524 1.36 23.40 -14.91
N LYS A 525 1.67 23.10 -16.18
CA LYS A 525 1.45 24.03 -17.29
C LYS A 525 -0.01 24.49 -17.43
N VAL A 526 -0.98 23.61 -17.14
CA VAL A 526 -2.39 24.00 -17.12
C VAL A 526 -2.65 24.91 -15.92
N LEU A 527 -2.24 24.50 -14.71
CA LEU A 527 -2.45 25.27 -13.48
C LEU A 527 -1.83 26.68 -13.54
N ASP A 528 -0.65 26.82 -14.16
CA ASP A 528 0.01 28.11 -14.40
C ASP A 528 -0.88 29.08 -15.19
N GLN A 529 -1.60 28.59 -16.21
CA GLN A 529 -2.51 29.39 -17.03
C GLN A 529 -3.70 29.94 -16.23
N PHE A 530 -4.03 29.30 -15.11
CA PHE A 530 -5.11 29.71 -14.22
C PHE A 530 -4.59 30.44 -12.96
N GLY A 531 -3.30 30.77 -12.89
CA GLY A 531 -2.72 31.58 -11.81
C GLY A 531 -2.63 30.84 -10.46
N PHE A 532 -2.36 29.53 -10.49
CA PHE A 532 -2.18 28.74 -9.27
C PHE A 532 -0.81 28.96 -8.62
N GLU A 533 -0.80 29.02 -7.29
CA GLU A 533 0.39 28.96 -6.46
C GLU A 533 0.71 27.51 -6.09
N PHE A 534 1.98 27.09 -6.27
CA PHE A 534 2.44 25.74 -5.94
C PHE A 534 3.01 25.71 -4.53
N VAL A 535 2.34 25.00 -3.63
CA VAL A 535 2.64 25.04 -2.20
C VAL A 535 3.00 23.65 -1.71
N ASP A 536 4.05 23.57 -0.90
CA ASP A 536 4.37 22.38 -0.12
C ASP A 536 4.22 22.74 1.37
N PRO A 537 3.13 22.31 2.03
CA PRO A 537 2.84 22.71 3.41
C PRO A 537 3.82 22.11 4.43
N SER A 538 4.72 21.20 4.01
CA SER A 538 5.77 20.69 4.92
C SER A 538 6.78 21.75 5.36
N PHE A 539 6.82 22.91 4.69
CA PHE A 539 7.62 24.07 5.08
C PHE A 539 6.86 25.08 5.93
N MET A 540 5.60 24.81 6.30
CA MET A 540 4.76 25.69 7.10
C MET A 540 4.48 25.08 8.47
N SER A 541 4.55 25.89 9.51
CA SER A 541 3.99 25.57 10.83
C SER A 541 2.48 25.34 10.76
N PRO A 542 1.88 24.56 11.68
CA PRO A 542 0.43 24.45 11.84
C PRO A 542 -0.32 25.79 11.80
N SER A 543 0.15 26.82 12.51
CA SER A 543 -0.51 28.14 12.52
C SER A 543 -0.45 28.82 11.15
N GLU A 544 0.68 28.73 10.45
CA GLU A 544 0.81 29.22 9.08
C GLU A 544 -0.09 28.46 8.12
N GLN A 545 -0.22 27.13 8.27
CA GLN A 545 -1.15 26.34 7.45
C GLN A 545 -2.61 26.78 7.69
N ILE A 546 -3.03 26.90 8.95
CA ILE A 546 -4.39 27.34 9.31
C ILE A 546 -4.71 28.70 8.66
N GLU A 547 -3.80 29.67 8.76
CA GLU A 547 -3.97 30.99 8.17
C GLU A 547 -3.91 30.96 6.65
N PHE A 548 -2.94 30.24 6.07
CA PHE A 548 -2.71 30.19 4.63
C PHE A 548 -3.90 29.57 3.88
N PHE A 549 -4.52 28.53 4.42
CA PHE A 549 -5.67 27.90 3.77
C PHE A 549 -6.99 28.63 4.04
N SER A 550 -7.04 29.54 5.03
CA SER A 550 -8.27 30.17 5.55
C SER A 550 -9.14 30.91 4.53
N ASP A 551 -8.57 31.37 3.42
CA ASP A 551 -9.24 32.14 2.37
C ASP A 551 -8.96 31.62 0.96
N ALA A 552 -8.68 30.33 0.81
CA ALA A 552 -8.50 29.67 -0.48
C ALA A 552 -9.77 29.68 -1.34
N GLU A 553 -9.65 30.08 -2.61
CA GLU A 553 -10.72 30.06 -3.62
C GLU A 553 -10.85 28.67 -4.27
N VAL A 554 -9.72 28.13 -4.72
CA VAL A 554 -9.63 26.80 -5.35
C VAL A 554 -8.45 26.06 -4.76
N LEU A 555 -8.66 24.80 -4.38
CA LEU A 555 -7.64 23.90 -3.86
C LEU A 555 -7.53 22.68 -4.76
N VAL A 556 -6.41 22.55 -5.49
CA VAL A 556 -6.09 21.36 -6.30
C VAL A 556 -5.03 20.54 -5.58
N ALA A 557 -5.22 19.23 -5.46
CA ALA A 557 -4.20 18.38 -4.84
C ALA A 557 -4.25 16.92 -5.31
N PRO A 558 -3.09 16.27 -5.53
CA PRO A 558 -2.99 14.82 -5.48
C PRO A 558 -3.37 14.28 -4.10
N GLY A 559 -4.09 13.15 -4.07
CA GLY A 559 -4.55 12.54 -2.83
C GLY A 559 -3.44 12.23 -1.81
N GLY A 560 -3.68 12.59 -0.55
CA GLY A 560 -2.82 12.25 0.60
C GLY A 560 -2.88 13.29 1.71
N ALA A 561 -2.11 13.08 2.77
CA ALA A 561 -2.33 13.74 4.06
C ALA A 561 -2.39 15.28 4.02
N ALA A 562 -1.59 15.94 3.18
CA ALA A 562 -1.62 17.40 3.03
C ALA A 562 -2.99 17.95 2.58
N LEU A 563 -3.79 17.17 1.83
CA LEU A 563 -5.12 17.57 1.39
C LEU A 563 -6.12 17.71 2.56
N SER A 564 -5.80 17.17 3.74
CA SER A 564 -6.59 17.38 4.96
C SER A 564 -6.67 18.85 5.36
N ASN A 565 -5.74 19.69 4.90
CA ASN A 565 -5.79 21.15 5.12
C ASN A 565 -7.06 21.81 4.53
N MET A 566 -7.85 21.11 3.71
CA MET A 566 -9.19 21.59 3.30
C MET A 566 -10.11 21.89 4.49
N VAL A 567 -9.87 21.28 5.66
CA VAL A 567 -10.62 21.60 6.89
C VAL A 567 -10.42 23.03 7.35
N PHE A 568 -9.36 23.70 6.90
CA PHE A 568 -9.08 25.10 7.19
C PHE A 568 -9.61 26.05 6.11
N CYS A 569 -10.00 25.57 4.93
CA CYS A 569 -10.51 26.39 3.83
C CYS A 569 -11.94 26.89 4.06
N PRO A 570 -12.39 27.96 3.37
CA PRO A 570 -13.80 28.39 3.37
C PRO A 570 -14.76 27.27 2.95
N LYS A 571 -16.05 27.40 3.30
CA LYS A 571 -17.08 26.43 2.88
C LYS A 571 -17.31 26.43 1.36
N ASN A 572 -17.13 27.56 0.71
CA ASN A 572 -17.32 27.78 -0.73
C ASN A 572 -16.05 27.58 -1.56
N VAL A 573 -14.95 27.09 -0.97
CA VAL A 573 -13.77 26.64 -1.73
C VAL A 573 -14.17 25.55 -2.72
N LYS A 574 -13.56 25.56 -3.91
CA LYS A 574 -13.65 24.44 -4.86
C LYS A 574 -12.48 23.49 -4.63
N VAL A 575 -12.75 22.25 -4.25
CA VAL A 575 -11.70 21.24 -4.01
C VAL A 575 -11.61 20.30 -5.21
N ILE A 576 -10.46 20.26 -5.88
CA ILE A 576 -10.18 19.38 -7.01
C ILE A 576 -9.15 18.33 -6.58
N MET A 577 -9.59 17.09 -6.47
CA MET A 577 -8.80 15.96 -6.00
C MET A 577 -8.29 15.16 -7.18
N LEU A 578 -6.98 14.93 -7.21
CA LEU A 578 -6.31 14.19 -8.27
C LEU A 578 -5.88 12.82 -7.74
N SER A 579 -6.30 11.74 -8.40
CA SER A 579 -5.93 10.39 -7.94
C SER A 579 -5.81 9.41 -9.10
N ALA A 580 -5.14 8.30 -8.82
CA ALA A 580 -5.28 7.11 -9.65
C ALA A 580 -6.66 6.51 -9.39
N ARG A 581 -7.33 6.10 -10.47
CA ARG A 581 -8.67 5.52 -10.46
C ARG A 581 -8.79 4.39 -9.43
N ARG A 582 -7.85 3.45 -9.42
CA ARG A 582 -7.91 2.22 -8.62
C ARG A 582 -7.48 2.34 -7.16
N THR A 583 -6.97 3.50 -6.76
CA THR A 583 -6.68 3.82 -5.35
C THR A 583 -7.50 4.99 -4.86
N TRP A 584 -8.50 5.39 -5.63
CA TRP A 584 -9.45 6.38 -5.17
C TRP A 584 -10.20 5.81 -3.97
N GLY A 585 -10.32 6.63 -2.93
CA GLY A 585 -11.06 6.35 -1.73
C GLY A 585 -11.75 7.62 -1.25
N GLU A 586 -12.83 7.45 -0.52
CA GLU A 586 -13.79 8.52 -0.20
C GLU A 586 -13.37 9.40 0.98
N THR A 587 -12.17 9.18 1.52
CA THR A 587 -11.59 9.94 2.63
C THR A 587 -11.78 11.44 2.50
N PHE A 588 -11.38 12.02 1.36
CA PHE A 588 -11.33 13.47 1.19
C PHE A 588 -12.66 14.06 0.71
N THR A 589 -13.44 13.31 -0.09
CA THR A 589 -14.81 13.70 -0.47
C THR A 589 -15.75 13.69 0.72
N ALA A 590 -15.59 12.76 1.66
CA ALA A 590 -16.35 12.75 2.91
C ALA A 590 -16.02 13.97 3.80
N ILE A 591 -14.75 14.40 3.85
CA ILE A 591 -14.35 15.63 4.56
C ILE A 591 -15.00 16.85 3.92
N ALA A 592 -14.85 16.99 2.60
CA ALA A 592 -15.44 18.10 1.86
C ALA A 592 -16.97 18.15 2.08
N ALA A 593 -17.64 16.99 2.00
CA ALA A 593 -19.07 16.87 2.25
C ALA A 593 -19.46 17.25 3.69
N ALA A 594 -18.70 16.81 4.69
CA ALA A 594 -18.97 17.13 6.10
C ALA A 594 -18.93 18.65 6.38
N ILE A 595 -18.12 19.39 5.62
CA ILE A 595 -18.00 20.85 5.67
C ILE A 595 -19.05 21.54 4.76
N GLY A 596 -19.49 20.84 3.72
CA GLY A 596 -20.35 21.38 2.65
C GLY A 596 -19.57 22.09 1.55
N GLN A 597 -18.34 21.65 1.28
CA GLN A 597 -17.48 22.13 0.19
C GLN A 597 -17.80 21.46 -1.13
N GLU A 598 -17.62 22.18 -2.23
CA GLU A 598 -17.80 21.62 -3.56
C GLU A 598 -16.58 20.80 -3.98
N ALA A 599 -16.77 19.49 -4.10
CA ALA A 599 -15.72 18.55 -4.48
C ALA A 599 -15.81 18.11 -5.94
N HIS A 600 -14.64 18.04 -6.57
CA HIS A 600 -14.39 17.52 -7.91
C HIS A 600 -13.27 16.50 -7.82
N VAL A 601 -13.43 15.36 -8.48
CA VAL A 601 -12.44 14.28 -8.49
C VAL A 601 -12.03 14.01 -9.93
N ILE A 602 -10.74 14.07 -10.21
CA ILE A 602 -10.17 13.72 -11.52
C ILE A 602 -9.37 12.43 -11.33
N LEU A 603 -9.84 11.36 -11.98
CA LEU A 603 -9.19 10.06 -11.92
C LEU A 603 -8.42 9.77 -13.20
N GLY A 604 -7.13 9.53 -13.02
CA GLY A 604 -6.22 9.10 -14.06
C GLY A 604 -5.97 7.60 -14.05
N ASN A 605 -5.36 7.11 -15.11
CA ASN A 605 -4.83 5.74 -15.13
C ASN A 605 -3.71 5.62 -14.10
N GLY A 606 -3.87 4.68 -13.18
CA GLY A 606 -2.87 4.41 -12.14
C GLY A 606 -1.83 3.43 -12.64
N ARG A 607 -0.54 3.79 -12.57
CA ARG A 607 0.53 2.81 -12.75
C ARG A 607 0.96 2.26 -11.41
N MET A 608 1.03 0.93 -11.34
CA MET A 608 1.40 0.24 -10.13
C MET A 608 2.85 0.53 -9.74
N THR A 609 3.08 0.93 -8.50
CA THR A 609 4.41 1.08 -7.89
C THR A 609 4.51 0.10 -6.73
N PRO A 610 5.09 -1.09 -6.96
CA PRO A 610 5.36 -2.04 -5.88
C PRO A 610 6.22 -1.35 -4.84
N ASN A 611 5.74 -1.33 -3.59
CA ASN A 611 6.53 -0.85 -2.48
C ASN A 611 6.88 -2.06 -1.60
N PRO A 612 8.17 -2.39 -1.43
CA PRO A 612 8.56 -3.54 -0.61
C PRO A 612 8.24 -3.35 0.88
N TYR A 613 8.00 -2.11 1.34
CA TYR A 613 7.76 -1.78 2.74
C TYR A 613 6.30 -1.55 3.10
N TYR A 614 5.43 -1.30 2.11
CA TYR A 614 4.01 -1.04 2.34
C TYR A 614 3.19 -2.04 1.54
N VAL A 615 2.29 -2.76 2.21
CA VAL A 615 1.35 -3.68 1.55
C VAL A 615 0.29 -2.93 0.71
N TRP A 616 0.28 -1.59 0.78
CA TRP A 616 -0.40 -0.71 -0.15
C TRP A 616 0.40 -0.57 -1.42
N THR A 617 -0.07 -1.25 -2.46
CA THR A 617 0.32 -0.92 -3.82
C THR A 617 -0.03 0.54 -4.09
N VAL A 618 0.99 1.38 -4.26
CA VAL A 618 0.79 2.78 -4.59
C VAL A 618 0.57 2.89 -6.10
N PHE A 619 -0.48 3.60 -6.52
CA PHE A 619 -0.71 3.87 -7.93
C PHE A 619 -0.35 5.32 -8.22
N ASP A 620 0.67 5.51 -9.05
CA ASP A 620 1.09 6.81 -9.53
C ASP A 620 0.21 7.19 -10.73
N PRO A 621 -0.64 8.23 -10.64
CA PRO A 621 -1.58 8.56 -11.71
C PRO A 621 -0.90 9.23 -12.91
N VAL A 622 -1.40 8.92 -14.10
CA VAL A 622 -1.29 9.77 -15.30
C VAL A 622 -2.65 10.44 -15.50
N LEU A 623 -2.69 11.77 -15.46
CA LEU A 623 -3.92 12.56 -15.51
C LEU A 623 -4.08 13.27 -16.85
N SER A 624 -5.30 13.49 -17.32
CA SER A 624 -5.52 14.31 -18.52
C SER A 624 -5.43 15.80 -18.20
N ALA A 625 -4.51 16.50 -18.87
CA ALA A 625 -4.40 17.95 -18.79
C ALA A 625 -5.67 18.65 -19.31
N ASP A 626 -6.30 18.09 -20.34
CA ASP A 626 -7.55 18.63 -20.91
C ASP A 626 -8.73 18.46 -19.96
N GLU A 627 -8.82 17.33 -19.23
CA GLU A 627 -9.86 17.15 -18.21
C GLU A 627 -9.69 18.13 -17.06
N LEU A 628 -8.45 18.34 -16.59
CA LEU A 628 -8.18 19.36 -15.59
C LEU A 628 -8.58 20.74 -16.08
N LYS A 629 -8.21 21.11 -17.32
CA LYS A 629 -8.60 22.39 -17.91
C LYS A 629 -10.13 22.55 -17.99
N LYS A 630 -10.85 21.52 -18.43
CA LYS A 630 -12.32 21.51 -18.47
C LYS A 630 -12.94 21.62 -17.08
N CYS A 631 -12.37 20.94 -16.08
CA CYS A 631 -12.80 21.03 -14.70
C CYS A 631 -12.60 22.46 -14.16
N LEU A 632 -11.43 23.07 -14.38
CA LEU A 632 -11.15 24.44 -13.95
C LEU A 632 -12.11 25.45 -14.59
N LEU A 633 -12.34 25.37 -15.90
CA LEU A 633 -13.31 26.23 -16.62
C LEU A 633 -14.76 26.06 -16.14
N ALA A 634 -15.09 24.95 -15.47
CA ALA A 634 -16.44 24.70 -14.97
C ALA A 634 -16.66 25.20 -13.53
N VAL A 635 -15.59 25.47 -12.78
CA VAL A 635 -15.66 25.79 -11.34
C VAL A 635 -15.13 27.18 -11.00
N MET A 636 -14.43 27.81 -11.94
CA MET A 636 -13.89 29.17 -11.91
C MET A 636 -14.66 30.02 -12.90
#